data_AF-A0A9Q8LE03-F1
#
_entry.id   AF-A0A9Q8LE03-F1
#
_cell.length_a   1.000
_cell.length_b   1.000
_cell.length_c   1.000
_cell.angle_alpha   90.00
_cell.angle_beta   90.00
_cell.angle_gamma   90.00
#
_symmetry.space_group_name_H-M   'P 1'
#
loop_
_entity.id
_entity.type
_entity.pdbx_description
1 polymer ?
#
loop_
_entity_poly.entity_id
_entity_poly.type
_entity_poly.pdbx_seq_one_letter_code
_entity_poly.pdbx_strand_id
1 'polypeptide(L)'
;MSYLADQLKEKGNAAFRNGEYIEAEACYTQAIQKYSKNQLIFTNRANVRLKLQQWDGAVNDCLKSIEITGPNGQNHKAFYFLAQAQLALHHPHEALSSALTAYHQVLHPAPAAKISPLDLQTFSAFVLKCKKAKFAARDRERLRRQGDMRAELEETLESQKQRELDSISAQLHRGQLGNVEASERTEEVAGNYDSKIATLRSVFEAADPANHKPREIPDHLIDMITFEPMHDPVITKNGHSYERATIYEHLKRSPTDPLTRDALKVEDLRSNFGLKAACDEFWESGANKLAWPKGSRPSFLRRPFLLLFVCLVAIVALYNVLPRLRTLVAQISTPKPAFSFHQTRPLVTSTTMGANFKKPPQAPPLFTHTPESLLKDTKRILDESKALRDKIVKEVTAETATFKNVELPFAQDDNRMSLETHIIGFYQAVSTDAKVRDASTEAEKQMNDFSIEASMREDIFQLVDAVYKKQKDDKSLDAESRRLLEKDHKGYIRMGLGIPAGPDRDRFKAIKKRLSELSITFQKNLNEENGGLWLTRKELEGVPADVVEGLTKGKEGTADEGKVFLTFKYPDLFPTLKYCKNEEVRQRVFIANENKCPGNTELFKEAIVLRDEGARLLGYPNHATFRIEDKMAKTPKTVDTFLGDLRKRLAPGGLKEIEKLKELKKAETGKADKYFLWDHRFYDTLMLEKEYQLDQKLISEYFPLQTSIGGMLNIFEEIFGLQFVEVQGEHRDQISETGKGNDIVWHQDVQVFAVWDDQGEGGGFVGYLYLDLHPRDGKYGHAANFNIQPGFINENGTRRYPATALVCNFSKPTPKKPSLLKHDEVVTLFHELGHGIHDLVSRTIYSRFHGTATVRDFVEAPSQMLENWCWTPSQIKSLSKHWSYLSPEYAEAYKQEHGDKRPSENIPDDVIQSIIRTQHVNDALFNLRQLHFGIFDMTVHEPASHADVEKLDASETYNKLRKDISKIDGPEEIGQGYHWGHGQATFGHLIGGYDAGYYGYLSSQVYSADMFYSVFKKDPMNGKEGRRYRHTVLEKGGSQDEMETLEQFLGREPSTEAFYKELGLS
;
A
#
# COMPACT_ATOMS: atom_id res chain seq x y z
N MET A 1 40.58 36.48 -2.79
CA MET A 1 40.58 35.02 -3.00
C MET A 1 40.16 34.60 -4.40
N SER A 2 39.10 35.19 -5.00
CA SER A 2 38.69 34.89 -6.41
C SER A 2 39.80 35.05 -7.45
N TYR A 3 40.58 36.14 -7.40
CA TYR A 3 41.66 36.40 -8.36
C TYR A 3 42.73 35.30 -8.42
N LEU A 4 43.11 34.75 -7.26
CA LEU A 4 44.10 33.67 -7.18
C LEU A 4 43.53 32.34 -7.72
N ALA A 5 42.24 32.08 -7.47
CA ALA A 5 41.55 30.91 -8.02
C ALA A 5 41.45 30.99 -9.56
N ASP A 6 41.23 32.19 -10.12
CA ASP A 6 41.21 32.40 -11.57
C ASP A 6 42.60 32.20 -12.21
N GLN A 7 43.69 32.65 -11.57
CA GLN A 7 45.05 32.36 -12.04
C GLN A 7 45.36 30.85 -12.06
N LEU A 8 44.94 30.12 -11.01
CA LEU A 8 45.10 28.66 -10.95
C LEU A 8 44.22 27.94 -11.97
N LYS A 9 43.00 28.42 -12.21
CA LYS A 9 42.12 27.93 -13.27
C LYS A 9 42.75 28.13 -14.65
N GLU A 10 43.35 29.28 -14.94
CA GLU A 10 44.02 29.51 -16.23
C GLU A 10 45.29 28.66 -16.40
N LYS A 11 46.06 28.42 -15.33
CA LYS A 11 47.15 27.44 -15.35
C LYS A 11 46.63 26.02 -15.65
N GLY A 12 45.55 25.61 -15.00
CA GLY A 12 44.87 24.35 -15.28
C GLY A 12 44.36 24.24 -16.72
N ASN A 13 43.84 25.33 -17.29
CA ASN A 13 43.43 25.40 -18.69
C ASN A 13 44.63 25.23 -19.64
N ALA A 14 45.78 25.80 -19.31
CA ALA A 14 47.01 25.66 -20.10
C ALA A 14 47.56 24.23 -20.06
N ALA A 15 47.68 23.64 -18.86
CA ALA A 15 48.08 22.23 -18.70
C ALA A 15 47.13 21.27 -19.42
N PHE A 16 45.80 21.51 -19.34
CA PHE A 16 44.81 20.71 -20.07
C PHE A 16 45.01 20.78 -21.60
N ARG A 17 45.34 21.96 -22.15
CA ARG A 17 45.63 22.12 -23.59
C ARG A 17 46.91 21.42 -24.02
N ASN A 18 47.90 21.32 -23.13
CA ASN A 18 49.15 20.60 -23.37
C ASN A 18 49.02 19.06 -23.20
N GLY A 19 47.86 18.56 -22.74
CA GLY A 19 47.64 17.14 -22.45
C GLY A 19 48.16 16.69 -21.08
N GLU A 20 48.58 17.63 -20.23
CA GLU A 20 49.13 17.38 -18.89
C GLU A 20 47.98 17.24 -17.86
N TYR A 21 47.19 16.17 -17.98
CA TYR A 21 45.93 16.02 -17.23
C TYR A 21 46.11 15.95 -15.70
N ILE A 22 47.18 15.32 -15.20
CA ILE A 22 47.44 15.23 -13.76
C ILE A 22 47.77 16.62 -13.19
N GLU A 23 48.58 17.41 -13.90
CA GLU A 23 48.92 18.77 -13.50
C GLU A 23 47.69 19.70 -13.58
N ALA A 24 46.86 19.53 -14.61
CA ALA A 24 45.60 20.24 -14.75
C ALA A 24 44.64 19.94 -13.58
N GLU A 25 44.47 18.68 -13.17
CA GLU A 25 43.65 18.31 -12.03
C GLU A 25 44.16 18.94 -10.72
N ALA A 26 45.48 18.94 -10.50
CA ALA A 26 46.10 19.55 -9.33
C ALA A 26 45.83 21.06 -9.28
N CYS A 27 46.00 21.76 -10.41
CA CYS A 27 45.70 23.19 -10.53
C CYS A 27 44.21 23.50 -10.28
N TYR A 28 43.27 22.73 -10.84
CA TYR A 28 41.84 22.94 -10.57
C TYR A 28 41.46 22.62 -9.13
N THR A 29 42.09 21.61 -8.52
CA THR A 29 41.86 21.27 -7.12
C THR A 29 42.32 22.38 -6.18
N GLN A 30 43.50 22.96 -6.44
CA GLN A 30 43.96 24.14 -5.71
C GLN A 30 43.04 25.34 -5.96
N ALA A 31 42.55 25.53 -7.19
CA ALA A 31 41.61 26.60 -7.52
C ALA A 31 40.27 26.46 -6.75
N ILE A 32 39.72 25.24 -6.63
CA ILE A 32 38.51 24.95 -5.86
C ILE A 32 38.71 25.24 -4.36
N GLN A 33 39.87 24.87 -3.80
CA GLN A 33 40.20 25.17 -2.41
C GLN A 33 40.25 26.67 -2.13
N LYS A 34 40.63 27.49 -3.13
CA LYS A 34 40.66 28.96 -3.00
C LYS A 34 39.30 29.60 -3.26
N TYR A 35 38.47 29.04 -4.12
CA TYR A 35 37.13 29.56 -4.42
C TYR A 35 36.17 28.48 -4.94
N SER A 36 35.43 27.86 -4.02
CA SER A 36 34.51 26.75 -4.29
C SER A 36 33.15 27.17 -4.85
N LYS A 37 32.89 28.48 -5.04
CA LYS A 37 31.63 28.98 -5.59
C LYS A 37 31.63 29.16 -7.11
N ASN A 38 32.72 28.82 -7.80
CA ASN A 38 32.80 28.92 -9.26
C ASN A 38 32.52 27.55 -9.91
N GLN A 39 31.34 27.41 -10.51
CA GLN A 39 30.88 26.18 -11.16
C GLN A 39 31.81 25.71 -12.30
N LEU A 40 32.48 26.63 -13.00
CA LEU A 40 33.33 26.31 -14.15
C LEU A 40 34.60 25.56 -13.76
N ILE A 41 35.12 25.79 -12.55
CA ILE A 41 36.33 25.10 -12.08
C ILE A 41 36.03 23.61 -11.86
N PHE A 42 34.85 23.30 -11.30
CA PHE A 42 34.35 21.93 -11.17
C PHE A 42 34.08 21.29 -12.54
N THR A 43 33.44 22.02 -13.47
CA THR A 43 33.22 21.51 -14.84
C THR A 43 34.53 21.17 -15.56
N ASN A 44 35.54 22.03 -15.43
CA ASN A 44 36.85 21.80 -16.05
C ASN A 44 37.58 20.62 -15.41
N ARG A 45 37.54 20.48 -14.08
CA ARG A 45 38.11 19.32 -13.38
C ARG A 45 37.40 18.02 -13.73
N ALA A 46 36.07 18.04 -13.88
CA ALA A 46 35.32 16.87 -14.34
C ALA A 46 35.79 16.39 -15.73
N ASN A 47 36.03 17.31 -16.67
CA ASN A 47 36.56 16.97 -17.99
C ASN A 47 37.94 16.33 -17.91
N VAL A 48 38.82 16.83 -17.02
CA VAL A 48 40.15 16.24 -16.79
C VAL A 48 40.00 14.82 -16.23
N ARG A 49 39.12 14.62 -15.26
CA ARG A 49 38.85 13.31 -14.65
C ARG A 49 38.28 12.30 -15.64
N LEU A 50 37.46 12.74 -16.60
CA LEU A 50 37.05 11.90 -17.72
C LEU A 50 38.23 11.44 -18.58
N LYS A 51 39.23 12.30 -18.83
CA LYS A 51 40.46 11.92 -19.56
C LYS A 51 41.34 10.97 -18.76
N LEU A 52 41.32 11.09 -17.44
CA LEU A 52 42.01 10.19 -16.51
C LEU A 52 41.22 8.91 -16.18
N GLN A 53 40.03 8.72 -16.76
CA GLN A 53 39.13 7.58 -16.47
C GLN A 53 38.70 7.48 -14.99
N GLN A 54 38.67 8.61 -14.28
CA GLN A 54 38.21 8.70 -12.89
C GLN A 54 36.72 9.04 -12.86
N TRP A 55 35.88 8.05 -13.16
CA TRP A 55 34.45 8.25 -13.43
C TRP A 55 33.67 8.80 -12.24
N ASP A 56 33.82 8.22 -11.05
CA ASP A 56 33.14 8.68 -9.83
C ASP A 56 33.54 10.12 -9.43
N GLY A 57 34.84 10.44 -9.59
CA GLY A 57 35.34 11.79 -9.36
C GLY A 57 34.77 12.81 -10.36
N ALA A 58 34.54 12.40 -11.61
CA ALA A 58 33.89 13.23 -12.62
C ALA A 58 32.39 13.43 -12.35
N VAL A 59 31.67 12.38 -11.88
CA VAL A 59 30.27 12.47 -11.45
C VAL A 59 30.13 13.51 -10.33
N ASN A 60 30.94 13.38 -9.28
CA ASN A 60 30.90 14.27 -8.12
C ASN A 60 31.15 15.74 -8.50
N ASP A 61 32.14 15.99 -9.37
CA ASP A 61 32.44 17.35 -9.83
C ASP A 61 31.32 17.92 -10.72
N CYS A 62 30.69 17.10 -11.57
CA CYS A 62 29.57 17.53 -12.38
C CYS A 62 28.34 17.86 -11.53
N LEU A 63 27.98 17.01 -10.57
CA LEU A 63 26.87 17.26 -9.64
C LEU A 63 27.12 18.53 -8.82
N LYS A 64 28.34 18.73 -8.31
CA LYS A 64 28.67 19.94 -7.57
C LYS A 64 28.62 21.20 -8.44
N SER A 65 29.07 21.09 -9.69
CA SER A 65 28.96 22.18 -10.67
C SER A 65 27.51 22.54 -10.99
N ILE A 66 26.63 21.55 -11.14
CA ILE A 66 25.19 21.73 -11.36
C ILE A 66 24.53 22.37 -10.14
N GLU A 67 24.86 21.91 -8.92
CA GLU A 67 24.36 22.47 -7.66
C GLU A 67 24.71 23.97 -7.55
N ILE A 68 25.96 24.35 -7.83
CA ILE A 68 26.42 25.75 -7.80
C ILE A 68 25.75 26.59 -8.90
N THR A 69 25.47 25.99 -10.06
CA THR A 69 24.79 26.66 -11.20
C THR A 69 23.35 27.03 -10.84
N GLY A 70 22.71 26.27 -9.96
CA GLY A 70 21.33 26.50 -9.51
C GLY A 70 20.26 26.14 -10.55
N PRO A 71 18.97 26.11 -10.14
CA PRO A 71 17.87 25.56 -10.95
C PRO A 71 17.55 26.36 -12.22
N ASN A 72 17.91 27.65 -12.25
CA ASN A 72 17.67 28.55 -13.39
C ASN A 72 18.93 28.79 -14.24
N GLY A 73 20.08 28.20 -13.88
CA GLY A 73 21.32 28.35 -14.61
C GLY A 73 21.51 27.28 -15.68
N GLN A 74 22.30 27.58 -16.72
CA GLN A 74 22.64 26.63 -17.77
C GLN A 74 24.11 26.23 -17.68
N ASN A 75 24.38 24.92 -17.67
CA ASN A 75 25.72 24.35 -17.76
C ASN A 75 25.68 23.01 -18.50
N HIS A 76 25.43 23.09 -19.80
CA HIS A 76 25.28 21.91 -20.67
C HIS A 76 26.53 21.02 -20.66
N LYS A 77 27.72 21.58 -20.44
CA LYS A 77 28.97 20.82 -20.33
C LYS A 77 29.01 19.93 -19.09
N ALA A 78 28.54 20.41 -17.94
CA ALA A 78 28.47 19.59 -16.72
C ALA A 78 27.52 18.40 -16.90
N PHE A 79 26.34 18.59 -17.49
CA PHE A 79 25.42 17.50 -17.79
C PHE A 79 25.97 16.52 -18.84
N TYR A 80 26.70 17.01 -19.85
CA TYR A 80 27.34 16.18 -20.86
C TYR A 80 28.46 15.30 -20.28
N PHE A 81 29.32 15.88 -19.44
CA PHE A 81 30.38 15.13 -18.77
C PHE A 81 29.83 14.14 -17.74
N LEU A 82 28.76 14.50 -17.04
CA LEU A 82 28.02 13.60 -16.16
C LEU A 82 27.50 12.38 -16.92
N ALA A 83 26.88 12.62 -18.09
CA ALA A 83 26.38 11.55 -18.95
C ALA A 83 27.51 10.61 -19.42
N GLN A 84 28.68 11.16 -19.76
CA GLN A 84 29.85 10.37 -20.14
C GLN A 84 30.35 9.47 -19.00
N ALA A 85 30.45 10.00 -17.77
CA ALA A 85 30.88 9.23 -16.61
C ALA A 85 29.86 8.14 -16.23
N GLN A 86 28.56 8.48 -16.21
CA GLN A 86 27.49 7.52 -15.91
C GLN A 86 27.43 6.38 -16.93
N LEU A 87 27.65 6.67 -18.22
CA LEU A 87 27.67 5.63 -19.25
C LEU A 87 28.87 4.68 -19.08
N ALA A 88 30.03 5.21 -18.69
CA ALA A 88 31.22 4.41 -18.40
C ALA A 88 31.03 3.52 -17.15
N LEU A 89 30.23 3.97 -16.18
CA LEU A 89 29.85 3.22 -14.98
C LEU A 89 28.70 2.22 -15.20
N HIS A 90 28.30 1.96 -16.45
CA HIS A 90 27.18 1.07 -16.78
C HIS A 90 25.82 1.52 -16.20
N HIS A 91 25.61 2.82 -16.06
CA HIS A 91 24.34 3.45 -15.65
C HIS A 91 23.65 4.13 -16.87
N PRO A 92 23.14 3.36 -17.86
CA PRO A 92 22.66 3.91 -19.13
C PRO A 92 21.36 4.72 -19.00
N HIS A 93 20.59 4.54 -17.92
CA HIS A 93 19.36 5.29 -17.68
C HIS A 93 19.67 6.73 -17.21
N GLU A 94 20.55 6.84 -16.22
CA GLU A 94 21.06 8.08 -15.66
C GLU A 94 21.86 8.84 -16.73
N ALA A 95 22.72 8.14 -17.47
CA ALA A 95 23.47 8.71 -18.58
C ALA A 95 22.56 9.32 -19.65
N LEU A 96 21.46 8.65 -19.99
CA LEU A 96 20.48 9.16 -20.95
C LEU A 96 19.77 10.42 -20.43
N SER A 97 19.38 10.44 -19.16
CA SER A 97 18.73 11.60 -18.53
C SER A 97 19.66 12.83 -18.55
N SER A 98 20.92 12.64 -18.16
CA SER A 98 21.94 13.69 -18.20
C SER A 98 22.24 14.15 -19.62
N ALA A 99 22.34 13.23 -20.59
CA ALA A 99 22.58 13.56 -22.01
C ALA A 99 21.42 14.35 -22.62
N LEU A 100 20.16 13.98 -22.32
CA LEU A 100 18.97 14.70 -22.78
C LEU A 100 18.89 16.10 -22.17
N THR A 101 19.25 16.25 -20.90
CA THR A 101 19.31 17.56 -20.23
C THR A 101 20.38 18.45 -20.87
N ALA A 102 21.56 17.90 -21.15
CA ALA A 102 22.63 18.59 -21.86
C ALA A 102 22.19 19.04 -23.26
N TYR A 103 21.56 18.14 -24.03
CA TYR A 103 21.03 18.41 -25.36
C TYR A 103 19.93 19.48 -25.35
N HIS A 104 19.01 19.43 -24.39
CA HIS A 104 17.94 20.43 -24.24
C HIS A 104 18.50 21.82 -23.94
N GLN A 105 19.52 21.94 -23.08
CA GLN A 105 20.18 23.22 -22.82
C GLN A 105 20.92 23.76 -24.06
N VAL A 106 21.42 22.88 -24.94
CA VAL A 106 22.04 23.26 -26.22
C VAL A 106 20.99 23.67 -27.27
N LEU A 107 19.78 23.12 -27.22
CA LEU A 107 18.68 23.55 -28.09
C LEU A 107 18.10 24.91 -27.68
N HIS A 108 18.23 25.28 -26.41
CA HIS A 108 17.68 26.51 -25.85
C HIS A 108 18.76 27.33 -25.11
N PRO A 109 19.77 27.87 -25.82
CA PRO A 109 20.83 28.65 -25.20
C PRO A 109 20.32 29.88 -24.45
N ALA A 110 21.00 30.24 -23.37
CA ALA A 110 20.86 31.56 -22.76
C ALA A 110 21.13 32.67 -23.81
N PRO A 111 20.50 33.87 -23.69
CA PRO A 111 20.54 34.92 -24.72
C PRO A 111 21.95 35.40 -25.14
N ALA A 112 22.96 35.17 -24.30
CA ALA A 112 24.35 35.55 -24.52
C ALA A 112 25.26 34.40 -25.05
N ALA A 113 24.74 33.19 -25.22
CA ALA A 113 25.54 32.01 -25.61
C ALA A 113 25.45 31.73 -27.12
N LYS A 114 26.60 31.70 -27.80
CA LYS A 114 26.72 31.19 -29.19
C LYS A 114 26.93 29.68 -29.15
N ILE A 115 26.05 28.93 -29.82
CA ILE A 115 26.17 27.47 -29.96
C ILE A 115 26.58 27.14 -31.39
N SER A 116 27.59 26.28 -31.55
CA SER A 116 28.02 25.80 -32.86
C SER A 116 27.08 24.68 -33.35
N PRO A 117 26.77 24.60 -34.66
CA PRO A 117 26.09 23.44 -35.26
C PRO A 117 26.80 22.10 -34.94
N LEU A 118 28.13 22.15 -34.76
CA LEU A 118 28.95 21.00 -34.39
C LEU A 118 28.68 20.51 -32.95
N ASP A 119 28.35 21.43 -32.03
CA ASP A 119 27.98 21.06 -30.67
C ASP A 119 26.63 20.33 -30.69
N LEU A 120 25.65 20.83 -31.44
CA LEU A 120 24.34 20.17 -31.53
C LEU A 120 24.45 18.73 -32.05
N GLN A 121 25.29 18.49 -33.05
CA GLN A 121 25.58 17.15 -33.58
C GLN A 121 26.29 16.24 -32.57
N THR A 122 27.20 16.79 -31.78
CA THR A 122 27.95 16.05 -30.76
C THR A 122 27.03 15.54 -29.65
N PHE A 123 26.13 16.40 -29.18
CA PHE A 123 25.22 16.05 -28.07
C PHE A 123 24.11 15.11 -28.55
N SER A 124 23.57 15.29 -29.76
CA SER A 124 22.58 14.36 -30.34
C SER A 124 23.16 12.97 -30.57
N ALA A 125 24.39 12.87 -31.09
CA ALA A 125 25.10 11.59 -31.26
C ALA A 125 25.33 10.89 -29.90
N PHE A 126 25.58 11.65 -28.83
CA PHE A 126 25.78 11.07 -27.51
C PHE A 126 24.48 10.60 -26.84
N VAL A 127 23.36 11.32 -27.05
CA VAL A 127 22.01 10.85 -26.66
C VAL A 127 21.71 9.51 -27.32
N LEU A 128 21.98 9.39 -28.63
CA LEU A 128 21.81 8.15 -29.38
C LEU A 128 22.65 7.01 -28.79
N LYS A 129 23.90 7.28 -28.43
CA LYS A 129 24.80 6.31 -27.78
C LYS A 129 24.22 5.81 -26.44
N CYS A 130 23.68 6.71 -25.60
CA CYS A 130 23.08 6.34 -24.31
C CYS A 130 21.81 5.47 -24.50
N LYS A 131 20.99 5.78 -25.51
CA LYS A 131 19.80 4.97 -25.83
C LYS A 131 20.13 3.57 -26.34
N LYS A 132 21.14 3.45 -27.22
CA LYS A 132 21.65 2.14 -27.66
C LYS A 132 22.14 1.31 -26.47
N ALA A 133 22.87 1.93 -25.54
CA ALA A 133 23.33 1.25 -24.32
C ALA A 133 22.17 0.81 -23.41
N LYS A 134 21.13 1.65 -23.26
CA LYS A 134 19.89 1.31 -22.53
C LYS A 134 19.16 0.14 -23.18
N PHE A 135 19.03 0.13 -24.51
CA PHE A 135 18.43 -0.99 -25.24
C PHE A 135 19.25 -2.28 -25.08
N ALA A 136 20.57 -2.20 -25.22
CA ALA A 136 21.45 -3.35 -25.05
C ALA A 136 21.37 -3.93 -23.63
N ALA A 137 21.23 -3.09 -22.60
CA ALA A 137 20.98 -3.53 -21.23
C ALA A 137 19.63 -4.26 -21.09
N ARG A 138 18.57 -3.72 -21.73
CA ARG A 138 17.24 -4.36 -21.76
C ARG A 138 17.24 -5.70 -22.49
N ASP A 139 17.98 -5.82 -23.60
CA ASP A 139 18.03 -7.06 -24.38
C ASP A 139 18.87 -8.15 -23.69
N ARG A 140 19.93 -7.79 -22.96
CA ARG A 140 20.63 -8.73 -22.07
C ARG A 140 19.72 -9.28 -20.97
N GLU A 141 18.92 -8.41 -20.35
CA GLU A 141 17.97 -8.84 -19.32
C GLU A 141 16.86 -9.74 -19.90
N ARG A 142 16.40 -9.48 -21.13
CA ARG A 142 15.48 -10.38 -21.85
C ARG A 142 16.06 -11.78 -22.01
N LEU A 143 17.32 -11.88 -22.43
CA LEU A 143 18.01 -13.16 -22.62
C LEU A 143 18.20 -13.92 -21.29
N ARG A 144 18.55 -13.21 -20.21
CA ARG A 144 18.69 -13.80 -18.88
C ARG A 144 17.37 -14.40 -18.38
N ARG A 145 16.27 -13.64 -18.48
CA ARG A 145 14.94 -14.09 -18.05
C ARG A 145 14.45 -15.33 -18.79
N GLN A 146 14.78 -15.46 -20.07
CA GLN A 146 14.40 -16.61 -20.88
C GLN A 146 15.17 -17.88 -20.46
N GLY A 147 16.45 -17.74 -20.10
CA GLY A 147 17.25 -18.82 -19.53
C GLY A 147 16.76 -19.27 -18.14
N ASP A 148 16.47 -18.30 -17.25
CA ASP A 148 15.99 -18.56 -15.88
C ASP A 148 14.63 -19.31 -15.90
N MET A 149 13.74 -18.93 -16.82
CA MET A 149 12.41 -19.55 -16.97
C MET A 149 12.48 -21.01 -17.42
N ARG A 150 13.43 -21.37 -18.29
CA ARG A 150 13.61 -22.78 -18.70
C ARG A 150 14.08 -23.63 -17.52
N ALA A 151 15.05 -23.12 -16.75
CA ALA A 151 15.60 -23.82 -15.59
C ALA A 151 14.54 -24.06 -14.51
N GLU A 152 13.72 -23.05 -14.19
CA GLU A 152 12.64 -23.13 -13.19
C GLU A 152 11.57 -24.18 -13.56
N LEU A 153 11.25 -24.29 -14.86
CA LEU A 153 10.28 -25.28 -15.36
C LEU A 153 10.86 -26.71 -15.37
N GLU A 154 12.15 -26.87 -15.70
CA GLU A 154 12.82 -28.18 -15.59
C GLU A 154 12.89 -28.65 -14.13
N GLU A 155 13.29 -27.78 -13.20
CA GLU A 155 13.36 -28.07 -11.77
C GLU A 155 11.98 -28.43 -11.17
N THR A 156 10.92 -27.75 -11.64
CA THR A 156 9.55 -28.07 -11.23
C THR A 156 9.14 -29.48 -11.68
N LEU A 157 9.45 -29.86 -12.92
CA LEU A 157 9.12 -31.19 -13.44
C LEU A 157 9.95 -32.29 -12.73
N GLU A 158 11.22 -32.03 -12.42
CA GLU A 158 12.04 -32.96 -11.64
C GLU A 158 11.53 -33.10 -10.20
N SER A 159 11.11 -32.01 -9.56
CA SER A 159 10.53 -32.04 -8.22
C SER A 159 9.21 -32.82 -8.17
N GLN A 160 8.37 -32.70 -9.20
CA GLN A 160 7.13 -33.47 -9.31
C GLN A 160 7.41 -34.97 -9.54
N LYS A 161 8.36 -35.29 -10.43
CA LYS A 161 8.85 -36.66 -10.63
C LYS A 161 9.27 -37.28 -9.30
N GLN A 162 10.07 -36.57 -8.51
CA GLN A 162 10.57 -37.09 -7.24
C GLN A 162 9.44 -37.35 -6.23
N ARG A 163 8.47 -36.44 -6.09
CA ARG A 163 7.32 -36.62 -5.17
C ARG A 163 6.48 -37.84 -5.52
N GLU A 164 6.26 -38.10 -6.80
CA GLU A 164 5.51 -39.28 -7.24
C GLU A 164 6.29 -40.58 -6.99
N LEU A 165 7.60 -40.58 -7.23
CA LEU A 165 8.47 -41.72 -6.91
C LEU A 165 8.51 -42.01 -5.40
N ASP A 166 8.62 -40.96 -4.58
CA ASP A 166 8.60 -41.08 -3.12
C ASP A 166 7.25 -41.63 -2.63
N SER A 167 6.14 -41.25 -3.26
CA SER A 167 4.81 -41.78 -2.96
C SER A 167 4.70 -43.28 -3.27
N ILE A 168 5.27 -43.74 -4.40
CA ILE A 168 5.31 -45.16 -4.78
C ILE A 168 6.15 -45.94 -3.77
N SER A 169 7.33 -45.42 -3.41
CA SER A 169 8.22 -46.03 -2.40
C SER A 169 7.54 -46.13 -1.03
N ALA A 170 6.84 -45.08 -0.61
CA ALA A 170 6.11 -45.06 0.65
C ALA A 170 4.93 -46.07 0.66
N GLN A 171 4.24 -46.25 -0.46
CA GLN A 171 3.18 -47.26 -0.58
C GLN A 171 3.73 -48.69 -0.55
N LEU A 172 4.89 -48.92 -1.17
CA LEU A 172 5.61 -50.20 -1.10
C LEU A 172 6.03 -50.52 0.35
N HIS A 173 6.62 -49.55 1.06
CA HIS A 173 7.00 -49.71 2.47
C HIS A 173 5.82 -49.99 3.40
N ARG A 174 4.63 -49.47 3.09
CA ARG A 174 3.40 -49.74 3.84
C ARG A 174 2.70 -51.06 3.46
N GLY A 175 3.27 -51.83 2.52
CA GLY A 175 2.68 -53.08 2.04
C GLY A 175 1.39 -52.88 1.21
N GLN A 176 1.15 -51.66 0.73
CA GLN A 176 -0.02 -51.30 -0.08
C GLN A 176 0.19 -51.59 -1.57
N LEU A 177 1.43 -51.88 -1.98
CA LEU A 177 1.84 -52.25 -3.33
C LEU A 177 2.77 -53.46 -3.29
N GLY A 178 2.69 -54.32 -4.31
CA GLY A 178 3.66 -55.40 -4.52
C GLY A 178 4.96 -54.89 -5.17
N ASN A 179 6.08 -55.59 -4.97
CA ASN A 179 7.39 -55.20 -5.53
C ASN A 179 7.38 -55.05 -7.06
N VAL A 180 6.67 -55.94 -7.78
CA VAL A 180 6.57 -55.91 -9.25
C VAL A 180 5.79 -54.67 -9.71
N GLU A 181 4.64 -54.42 -9.08
CA GLU A 181 3.78 -53.27 -9.41
C GLU A 181 4.45 -51.93 -9.06
N ALA A 182 5.21 -51.85 -7.96
CA ALA A 182 5.98 -50.66 -7.62
C ALA A 182 7.11 -50.37 -8.62
N SER A 183 7.76 -51.42 -9.15
CA SER A 183 8.79 -51.29 -10.17
C SER A 183 8.21 -50.78 -11.49
N GLU A 184 7.10 -51.36 -11.96
CA GLU A 184 6.43 -50.96 -13.20
C GLU A 184 5.94 -49.50 -13.14
N ARG A 185 5.33 -49.09 -12.03
CA ARG A 185 4.88 -47.69 -11.83
C ARG A 185 6.04 -46.71 -11.73
N THR A 186 7.16 -47.12 -11.13
CA THR A 186 8.37 -46.29 -11.03
C THR A 186 8.95 -46.01 -12.42
N GLU A 187 9.04 -47.03 -13.27
CA GLU A 187 9.50 -46.87 -14.66
C GLU A 187 8.54 -46.01 -15.51
N GLU A 188 7.23 -46.19 -15.34
CA GLU A 188 6.21 -45.40 -16.04
C GLU A 188 6.30 -43.91 -15.67
N VAL A 189 6.37 -43.59 -14.37
CA VAL A 189 6.51 -42.21 -13.88
C VAL A 189 7.83 -41.62 -14.39
N ALA A 190 8.94 -42.34 -14.29
CA ALA A 190 10.22 -41.84 -14.76
C ALA A 190 10.21 -41.53 -16.26
N GLY A 191 9.71 -42.45 -17.09
CA GLY A 191 9.63 -42.26 -18.54
C GLY A 191 8.71 -41.11 -18.97
N ASN A 192 7.59 -40.92 -18.26
CA ASN A 192 6.66 -39.82 -18.54
C ASN A 192 7.29 -38.45 -18.28
N TYR A 193 7.93 -38.28 -17.12
CA TYR A 193 8.57 -37.01 -16.77
C TYR A 193 9.81 -36.70 -17.61
N ASP A 194 10.60 -37.71 -17.99
CA ASP A 194 11.74 -37.51 -18.89
C ASP A 194 11.27 -37.05 -20.30
N SER A 195 10.15 -37.58 -20.78
CA SER A 195 9.53 -37.13 -22.04
C SER A 195 9.01 -35.68 -21.95
N LYS A 196 8.41 -35.30 -20.80
CA LYS A 196 7.97 -33.91 -20.56
C LYS A 196 9.14 -32.93 -20.55
N ILE A 197 10.25 -33.27 -19.88
CA ILE A 197 11.47 -32.44 -19.84
C ILE A 197 12.10 -32.32 -21.23
N ALA A 198 12.19 -33.41 -21.99
CA ALA A 198 12.71 -33.36 -23.36
C ALA A 198 11.83 -32.51 -24.30
N THR A 199 10.51 -32.57 -24.13
CA THR A 199 9.56 -31.73 -24.88
C THR A 199 9.69 -30.25 -24.49
N LEU A 200 9.87 -29.96 -23.21
CA LEU A 200 10.11 -28.60 -22.73
C LEU A 200 11.38 -28.01 -23.36
N ARG A 201 12.49 -28.77 -23.36
CA ARG A 201 13.76 -28.36 -23.97
C ARG A 201 13.60 -28.04 -25.45
N SER A 202 12.95 -28.90 -26.23
CA SER A 202 12.75 -28.69 -27.66
C SER A 202 11.83 -27.51 -27.97
N VAL A 203 10.82 -27.23 -27.14
CA VAL A 203 9.97 -26.04 -27.25
C VAL A 203 10.77 -24.76 -27.04
N PHE A 204 11.65 -24.72 -26.04
CA PHE A 204 12.51 -23.57 -25.78
C PHE A 204 13.56 -23.36 -26.89
N GLU A 205 14.14 -24.44 -27.43
CA GLU A 205 15.03 -24.37 -28.59
C GLU A 205 14.32 -23.88 -29.86
N ALA A 206 13.09 -24.34 -30.11
CA ALA A 206 12.29 -23.87 -31.24
C ALA A 206 11.84 -22.40 -31.09
N ALA A 207 11.70 -21.92 -29.86
CA ALA A 207 11.31 -20.54 -29.55
C ALA A 207 12.48 -19.53 -29.62
N ASP A 208 13.74 -19.98 -29.63
CA ASP A 208 14.92 -19.12 -29.85
C ASP A 208 15.91 -19.72 -30.87
N PRO A 209 15.59 -19.66 -32.18
CA PRO A 209 16.46 -20.19 -33.24
C PRO A 209 17.81 -19.47 -33.34
N ALA A 210 17.91 -18.25 -32.78
CA ALA A 210 19.10 -17.40 -32.84
C ALA A 210 20.09 -17.67 -31.69
N ASN A 211 19.75 -18.58 -30.78
CA ASN A 211 20.61 -19.11 -29.73
C ASN A 211 21.27 -18.01 -28.89
N HIS A 212 20.46 -17.14 -28.28
CA HIS A 212 20.88 -16.12 -27.33
C HIS A 212 21.78 -14.97 -27.87
N LYS A 213 21.79 -14.69 -29.18
CA LYS A 213 22.55 -13.54 -29.71
C LYS A 213 21.85 -12.18 -29.38
N PRO A 214 22.58 -11.17 -28.85
CA PRO A 214 22.03 -9.84 -28.59
C PRO A 214 21.59 -9.12 -29.88
N ARG A 215 20.50 -8.35 -29.80
CA ARG A 215 20.01 -7.51 -30.91
C ARG A 215 20.66 -6.13 -30.91
N GLU A 216 20.99 -5.63 -32.10
CA GLU A 216 21.41 -4.24 -32.31
C GLU A 216 20.34 -3.48 -33.10
N ILE A 217 20.02 -2.25 -32.68
CA ILE A 217 19.10 -1.37 -33.44
C ILE A 217 19.89 -0.69 -34.56
N PRO A 218 19.53 -0.88 -35.84
CA PRO A 218 20.11 -0.13 -36.94
C PRO A 218 19.77 1.37 -36.87
N ASP A 219 20.75 2.24 -37.12
CA ASP A 219 20.59 3.70 -36.96
C ASP A 219 19.49 4.31 -37.82
N HIS A 220 19.27 3.75 -39.02
CA HIS A 220 18.26 4.26 -39.95
C HIS A 220 16.81 4.02 -39.48
N LEU A 221 16.60 3.18 -38.47
CA LEU A 221 15.27 2.93 -37.88
C LEU A 221 14.92 3.94 -36.78
N ILE A 222 15.84 4.82 -36.40
CA ILE A 222 15.69 5.69 -35.23
C ILE A 222 15.14 7.06 -35.64
N ASP A 223 14.06 7.49 -34.98
CA ASP A 223 13.46 8.80 -35.15
C ASP A 223 14.41 9.90 -34.70
N MET A 224 14.61 10.92 -35.53
CA MET A 224 15.59 11.98 -35.25
C MET A 224 15.09 13.01 -34.22
N ILE A 225 13.80 13.01 -33.87
CA ILE A 225 13.25 13.91 -32.83
C ILE A 225 13.23 13.22 -31.46
N THR A 226 12.63 12.03 -31.37
CA THR A 226 12.55 11.28 -30.12
C THR A 226 13.81 10.48 -29.83
N PHE A 227 14.62 10.16 -30.83
CA PHE A 227 15.71 9.18 -30.77
C PHE A 227 15.24 7.77 -30.38
N GLU A 228 13.98 7.41 -30.63
CA GLU A 228 13.43 6.05 -30.44
C GLU A 228 13.29 5.33 -31.79
N PRO A 229 13.30 3.99 -31.85
CA PRO A 229 12.99 3.28 -33.09
C PRO A 229 11.57 3.63 -33.55
N MET A 230 11.42 4.01 -34.82
CA MET A 230 10.17 4.44 -35.41
C MET A 230 9.16 3.29 -35.47
N HIS A 231 7.90 3.59 -35.19
CA HIS A 231 6.78 2.68 -35.39
C HIS A 231 5.98 3.06 -36.62
N ASP A 232 5.81 4.35 -36.91
CA ASP A 232 5.08 4.83 -38.10
C ASP A 232 5.87 5.95 -38.77
N PRO A 233 6.95 5.61 -39.49
CA PRO A 233 7.82 6.60 -40.10
C PRO A 233 7.11 7.34 -41.23
N VAL A 234 7.22 8.67 -41.21
CA VAL A 234 6.90 9.56 -42.33
C VAL A 234 8.17 10.18 -42.87
N ILE A 235 8.22 10.42 -44.17
CA ILE A 235 9.32 11.07 -44.85
C ILE A 235 8.92 12.50 -45.26
N THR A 236 9.81 13.46 -45.02
CA THR A 236 9.66 14.84 -45.46
C THR A 236 10.04 15.00 -46.94
N LYS A 237 9.64 16.12 -47.56
CA LYS A 237 10.05 16.46 -48.93
C LYS A 237 11.58 16.53 -49.14
N ASN A 238 12.35 16.64 -48.05
CA ASN A 238 13.81 16.67 -48.07
C ASN A 238 14.44 15.27 -47.83
N GLY A 239 13.64 14.21 -47.74
CA GLY A 239 14.11 12.84 -47.63
C GLY A 239 14.41 12.35 -46.21
N HIS A 240 14.19 13.18 -45.18
CA HIS A 240 14.38 12.78 -43.78
C HIS A 240 13.14 12.06 -43.25
N SER A 241 13.36 10.98 -42.49
CA SER A 241 12.27 10.22 -41.88
C SER A 241 12.16 10.53 -40.39
N TYR A 242 10.91 10.66 -39.94
CA TYR A 242 10.55 10.96 -38.55
C TYR A 242 9.37 10.09 -38.13
N GLU A 243 9.22 9.87 -36.83
CA GLU A 243 7.99 9.30 -36.28
C GLU A 243 6.82 10.27 -36.49
N ARG A 244 5.71 9.80 -37.08
CA ARG A 244 4.57 10.62 -37.48
C ARG A 244 4.04 11.46 -36.33
N ALA A 245 3.78 10.83 -35.18
CA ALA A 245 3.23 11.52 -34.02
C ALA A 245 4.14 12.67 -33.56
N THR A 246 5.46 12.46 -33.61
CA THR A 246 6.44 13.40 -33.11
C THR A 246 6.63 14.59 -34.05
N ILE A 247 6.77 14.35 -35.36
CA ILE A 247 6.89 15.45 -36.33
C ILE A 247 5.61 16.27 -36.41
N TYR A 248 4.43 15.65 -36.21
CA TYR A 248 3.16 16.38 -36.15
C TYR A 248 3.12 17.34 -34.95
N GLU A 249 3.58 16.90 -33.78
CA GLU A 249 3.64 17.75 -32.59
C GLU A 249 4.70 18.86 -32.72
N HIS A 250 5.81 18.60 -33.40
CA HIS A 250 6.81 19.63 -33.73
C HIS A 250 6.20 20.73 -34.61
N LEU A 251 5.52 20.34 -35.69
CA LEU A 251 4.96 21.28 -36.67
C LEU A 251 3.84 22.16 -36.11
N LYS A 252 3.16 21.75 -35.03
CA LYS A 252 2.23 22.62 -34.29
C LYS A 252 2.91 23.80 -33.61
N ARG A 253 4.20 23.66 -33.26
CA ARG A 253 4.97 24.64 -32.47
C ARG A 253 5.97 25.41 -33.32
N SER A 254 6.54 24.75 -34.34
CA SER A 254 7.52 25.33 -35.27
C SER A 254 7.25 24.80 -36.68
N PRO A 255 6.88 25.65 -37.66
CA PRO A 255 6.53 25.21 -39.02
C PRO A 255 7.77 24.95 -39.89
N THR A 256 8.72 24.19 -39.36
CA THR A 256 10.03 23.92 -39.98
C THR A 256 10.44 22.47 -39.82
N ASP A 257 11.26 21.93 -40.72
CA ASP A 257 11.92 20.63 -40.55
C ASP A 257 12.85 20.68 -39.31
N PRO A 258 12.74 19.74 -38.36
CA PRO A 258 13.53 19.75 -37.13
C PRO A 258 15.04 19.73 -37.36
N LEU A 259 15.48 19.10 -38.45
CA LEU A 259 16.88 18.92 -38.78
C LEU A 259 17.40 20.05 -39.68
N THR A 260 16.68 20.37 -40.77
CA THR A 260 17.17 21.35 -41.75
C THR A 260 16.71 22.78 -41.49
N ARG A 261 15.68 22.96 -40.65
CA ARG A 261 15.01 24.24 -40.37
C ARG A 261 14.30 24.87 -41.58
N ASP A 262 14.19 24.15 -42.69
CA ASP A 262 13.41 24.59 -43.86
C ASP A 262 11.91 24.61 -43.55
N ALA A 263 11.16 25.47 -44.23
CA ALA A 263 9.70 25.53 -44.07
C ALA A 263 9.06 24.17 -44.41
N LEU A 264 8.34 23.60 -43.43
CA LEU A 264 7.72 22.29 -43.54
C LEU A 264 6.30 22.35 -42.97
N LYS A 265 5.33 21.82 -43.69
CA LYS A 265 3.93 21.72 -43.23
C LYS A 265 3.49 20.27 -43.14
N VAL A 266 2.41 20.01 -42.43
CA VAL A 266 1.84 18.65 -42.27
C VAL A 266 1.49 18.03 -43.63
N GLU A 267 1.02 18.85 -44.57
CA GLU A 267 0.73 18.47 -45.96
C GLU A 267 1.95 18.03 -46.78
N ASP A 268 3.16 18.37 -46.33
CA ASP A 268 4.43 17.99 -46.98
C ASP A 268 4.93 16.59 -46.55
N LEU A 269 4.25 15.92 -45.60
CA LEU A 269 4.66 14.64 -45.02
C LEU A 269 4.02 13.45 -45.74
N ARG A 270 4.81 12.42 -46.07
CA ARG A 270 4.33 11.18 -46.71
C ARG A 270 4.68 9.96 -45.87
N SER A 271 3.82 8.94 -45.83
CA SER A 271 4.14 7.67 -45.16
C SER A 271 5.36 6.99 -45.80
N ASN A 272 6.32 6.55 -44.98
CA ASN A 272 7.50 5.83 -45.45
C ASN A 272 7.29 4.31 -45.28
N PHE A 273 6.52 3.70 -46.20
CA PHE A 273 6.15 2.29 -46.12
C PHE A 273 7.35 1.32 -46.13
N GLY A 274 8.44 1.68 -46.81
CA GLY A 274 9.66 0.87 -46.85
C GLY A 274 10.37 0.84 -45.50
N LEU A 275 10.51 2.00 -44.86
CA LEU A 275 11.09 2.09 -43.52
C LEU A 275 10.15 1.49 -42.47
N LYS A 276 8.84 1.62 -42.66
CA LYS A 276 7.82 0.95 -41.83
C LYS A 276 8.00 -0.57 -41.87
N ALA A 277 8.18 -1.16 -43.05
CA ALA A 277 8.43 -2.60 -43.18
C ALA A 277 9.73 -3.03 -42.49
N ALA A 278 10.79 -2.23 -42.56
CA ALA A 278 12.05 -2.51 -41.86
C ALA A 278 11.92 -2.37 -40.33
N CYS A 279 11.16 -1.38 -39.86
CA CYS A 279 10.81 -1.23 -38.44
C CYS A 279 9.97 -2.43 -37.96
N ASP A 280 8.97 -2.84 -38.74
CA ASP A 280 8.13 -3.99 -38.44
C ASP A 280 8.95 -5.27 -38.42
N GLU A 281 9.84 -5.49 -39.39
CA GLU A 281 10.76 -6.63 -39.39
C GLU A 281 11.68 -6.62 -38.16
N PHE A 282 12.20 -5.47 -37.75
CA PHE A 282 13.01 -5.34 -36.53
C PHE A 282 12.21 -5.71 -35.27
N TRP A 283 10.95 -5.26 -35.16
CA TRP A 283 10.07 -5.60 -34.04
C TRP A 283 9.61 -7.08 -34.08
N GLU A 284 9.31 -7.60 -35.28
CA GLU A 284 8.87 -8.96 -35.54
C GLU A 284 10.00 -9.99 -35.44
N SER A 285 11.26 -9.60 -35.63
CA SER A 285 12.42 -10.49 -35.38
C SER A 285 12.50 -10.97 -33.93
N GLY A 286 11.78 -10.31 -33.00
CA GLY A 286 11.57 -10.77 -31.62
C GLY A 286 10.15 -11.27 -31.33
N ALA A 287 9.25 -11.30 -32.31
CA ALA A 287 7.86 -11.75 -32.18
C ALA A 287 7.57 -12.88 -33.19
N ASN A 288 7.64 -14.12 -32.71
CA ASN A 288 7.00 -15.32 -33.23
C ASN A 288 6.62 -15.33 -34.73
N LYS A 289 7.50 -15.89 -35.56
CA LYS A 289 7.05 -16.66 -36.75
C LYS A 289 7.14 -18.14 -36.44
N LEU A 290 6.01 -18.73 -36.03
CA LEU A 290 5.70 -20.14 -36.30
C LEU A 290 5.44 -20.28 -37.81
N ALA A 291 6.48 -20.14 -38.62
CA ALA A 291 6.43 -20.43 -40.04
C ALA A 291 6.72 -21.93 -40.23
N TRP A 292 5.66 -22.72 -40.40
CA TRP A 292 5.79 -24.12 -40.80
C TRP A 292 6.40 -24.19 -42.22
N PRO A 293 7.33 -25.11 -42.50
CA PRO A 293 7.89 -25.25 -43.84
C PRO A 293 6.77 -25.62 -44.83
N LYS A 294 6.67 -24.86 -45.92
CA LYS A 294 5.86 -25.25 -47.07
C LYS A 294 6.49 -26.51 -47.69
N GLY A 295 5.84 -27.66 -47.47
CA GLY A 295 6.06 -28.86 -48.26
C GLY A 295 6.50 -30.09 -47.47
N SER A 296 5.54 -30.80 -46.88
CA SER A 296 5.45 -32.27 -46.83
C SER A 296 4.32 -32.66 -45.88
N ARG A 297 3.30 -33.34 -46.41
CA ARG A 297 2.21 -33.93 -45.62
C ARG A 297 2.62 -35.33 -45.15
N PRO A 298 2.49 -35.66 -43.86
CA PRO A 298 2.13 -37.01 -43.44
C PRO A 298 0.79 -37.05 -42.69
N SER A 299 0.34 -38.28 -42.46
CA SER A 299 -1.04 -38.78 -42.50
C SER A 299 -1.94 -38.50 -41.29
N PHE A 300 -3.23 -38.78 -41.50
CA PHE A 300 -4.42 -38.21 -40.84
C PHE A 300 -4.81 -38.82 -39.49
N LEU A 301 -3.93 -39.53 -38.76
CA LEU A 301 -4.33 -40.33 -37.59
C LEU A 301 -3.59 -40.05 -36.27
N ARG A 302 -2.87 -38.92 -36.14
CA ARG A 302 -2.31 -38.45 -34.85
C ARG A 302 -2.59 -36.97 -34.53
N ARG A 303 -3.72 -36.43 -34.99
CA ARG A 303 -4.04 -35.00 -34.87
C ARG A 303 -4.81 -34.53 -33.62
N PRO A 304 -5.63 -35.33 -32.89
CA PRO A 304 -6.33 -34.78 -31.72
C PRO A 304 -5.45 -34.77 -30.46
N PHE A 305 -4.60 -35.78 -30.28
CA PHE A 305 -3.84 -35.95 -29.03
C PHE A 305 -2.63 -35.03 -28.91
N LEU A 306 -1.92 -34.76 -30.02
CA LEU A 306 -0.77 -33.85 -30.00
C LEU A 306 -1.20 -32.38 -29.94
N LEU A 307 -2.34 -32.01 -30.53
CA LEU A 307 -2.92 -30.67 -30.37
C LEU A 307 -3.42 -30.45 -28.94
N LEU A 308 -4.08 -31.44 -28.33
CA LEU A 308 -4.48 -31.33 -26.93
C LEU A 308 -3.28 -31.26 -25.98
N PHE A 309 -2.23 -32.03 -26.22
CA PHE A 309 -1.04 -32.03 -25.35
C PHE A 309 -0.18 -30.78 -25.55
N VAL A 310 -0.03 -30.26 -26.77
CA VAL A 310 0.65 -28.98 -27.02
C VAL A 310 -0.19 -27.80 -26.51
N CYS A 311 -1.53 -27.86 -26.59
CA CYS A 311 -2.39 -26.88 -25.93
C CYS A 311 -2.32 -26.98 -24.41
N LEU A 312 -2.22 -28.18 -23.82
CA LEU A 312 -2.10 -28.34 -22.37
C LEU A 312 -0.73 -27.88 -21.85
N VAL A 313 0.36 -28.22 -22.55
CA VAL A 313 1.71 -27.74 -22.21
C VAL A 313 1.84 -26.25 -22.47
N ALA A 314 1.18 -25.70 -23.52
CA ALA A 314 1.08 -24.27 -23.72
C ALA A 314 0.22 -23.60 -22.64
N ILE A 315 -0.86 -24.24 -22.14
CA ILE A 315 -1.71 -23.70 -21.06
C ILE A 315 -0.97 -23.74 -19.72
N VAL A 316 -0.20 -24.79 -19.42
CA VAL A 316 0.61 -24.90 -18.19
C VAL A 316 1.84 -23.99 -18.24
N ALA A 317 2.49 -23.84 -19.40
CA ALA A 317 3.55 -22.85 -19.59
C ALA A 317 3.01 -21.40 -19.62
N LEU A 318 1.79 -21.17 -20.13
CA LEU A 318 1.11 -19.88 -19.99
C LEU A 318 0.75 -19.60 -18.52
N TYR A 319 0.29 -20.60 -17.76
CA TYR A 319 -0.13 -20.41 -16.36
C TYR A 319 1.00 -20.02 -15.40
N ASN A 320 2.25 -20.47 -15.64
CA ASN A 320 3.38 -20.11 -14.79
C ASN A 320 4.22 -18.93 -15.29
N VAL A 321 4.04 -18.48 -16.54
CA VAL A 321 4.81 -17.37 -17.13
C VAL A 321 4.00 -16.07 -17.25
N LEU A 322 2.66 -16.15 -17.23
CA LEU A 322 1.77 -14.97 -17.27
C LEU A 322 1.88 -13.99 -16.08
N PRO A 323 2.36 -14.36 -14.87
CA PRO A 323 2.64 -13.37 -13.82
C PRO A 323 3.87 -12.48 -14.11
N ARG A 324 4.78 -12.89 -15.01
CA ARG A 324 6.04 -12.17 -15.29
C ARG A 324 6.08 -11.42 -16.64
N LEU A 325 5.16 -11.69 -17.57
CA LEU A 325 5.04 -10.94 -18.83
C LEU A 325 4.16 -9.68 -18.73
N ARG A 326 3.26 -9.58 -17.73
CA ARG A 326 2.41 -8.40 -17.52
C ARG A 326 3.12 -7.23 -16.83
N THR A 327 4.28 -7.46 -16.23
CA THR A 327 5.13 -6.41 -15.65
C THR A 327 6.00 -5.68 -16.68
N LEU A 328 6.04 -6.11 -17.96
CA LEU A 328 6.92 -5.51 -18.98
C LEU A 328 6.24 -4.47 -19.91
N VAL A 329 4.91 -4.35 -19.90
CA VAL A 329 4.17 -3.47 -20.85
C VAL A 329 3.50 -2.25 -20.16
N ALA A 330 3.60 -2.12 -18.84
CA ALA A 330 3.09 -0.94 -18.10
C ALA A 330 4.15 0.15 -17.84
N GLN A 331 5.38 -0.01 -18.34
CA GLN A 331 6.47 0.98 -18.19
C GLN A 331 6.64 1.85 -19.45
N ILE A 332 5.58 2.53 -19.90
CA ILE A 332 5.72 3.69 -20.81
C ILE A 332 4.67 4.73 -20.46
N SER A 333 5.00 5.64 -19.54
CA SER A 333 4.84 7.09 -19.73
C SER A 333 5.45 7.86 -18.56
N THR A 334 6.27 8.83 -18.92
CA THR A 334 7.08 9.67 -18.06
C THR A 334 6.30 10.87 -17.53
N PRO A 335 6.51 11.29 -16.27
CA PRO A 335 6.07 12.59 -15.79
C PRO A 335 7.03 13.71 -16.23
N LYS A 336 6.43 14.86 -16.59
CA LYS A 336 7.09 16.17 -16.79
C LYS A 336 7.65 16.68 -15.44
N PRO A 337 8.71 17.52 -15.45
CA PRO A 337 9.34 17.98 -14.22
C PRO A 337 8.45 18.95 -13.45
N ALA A 338 8.34 18.65 -12.16
CA ALA A 338 7.76 19.50 -11.15
C ALA A 338 8.70 20.68 -10.87
N PHE A 339 8.10 21.87 -10.87
CA PHE A 339 8.59 23.02 -10.12
C PHE A 339 8.70 22.62 -8.65
N SER A 340 9.92 22.66 -8.10
CA SER A 340 10.13 22.64 -6.66
C SER A 340 10.34 24.07 -6.17
N PHE A 341 9.29 24.64 -5.60
CA PHE A 341 9.44 25.62 -4.53
C PHE A 341 9.18 24.84 -3.22
N HIS A 342 10.23 24.55 -2.47
CA HIS A 342 10.10 24.03 -1.11
C HIS A 342 10.12 25.20 -0.14
N GLN A 343 8.92 25.61 0.28
CA GLN A 343 8.71 26.13 1.62
C GLN A 343 7.81 25.12 2.34
N THR A 344 8.40 24.13 3.01
CA THR A 344 7.74 23.50 4.15
C THR A 344 7.68 24.57 5.23
N ARG A 345 6.49 25.13 5.44
CA ARG A 345 6.27 26.07 6.55
C ARG A 345 5.97 25.26 7.81
N PRO A 346 6.57 25.61 8.96
CA PRO A 346 6.34 24.91 10.21
C PRO A 346 4.86 24.99 10.61
N LEU A 347 4.32 23.92 11.18
CA LEU A 347 3.06 23.98 11.90
C LEU A 347 3.21 24.96 13.07
N VAL A 348 2.41 26.02 13.08
CA VAL A 348 2.32 26.92 14.23
C VAL A 348 1.33 26.28 15.21
N THR A 349 1.78 25.25 15.94
CA THR A 349 1.26 25.05 17.30
C THR A 349 1.76 26.21 18.16
N SER A 350 1.16 26.46 19.32
CA SER A 350 1.54 27.59 20.20
C SER A 350 3.01 27.58 20.67
N THR A 351 3.77 26.57 20.24
CA THR A 351 5.15 26.29 20.60
C THR A 351 6.08 26.54 19.41
N THR A 352 6.40 27.81 19.13
CA THR A 352 7.43 28.18 18.14
C THR A 352 8.76 27.49 18.45
N MET A 353 9.19 26.60 17.54
CA MET A 353 10.33 25.69 17.60
C MET A 353 11.71 26.31 17.92
N GLY A 354 11.86 27.64 17.90
CA GLY A 354 13.12 28.30 18.22
C GLY A 354 13.49 28.34 19.70
N ALA A 355 12.51 28.19 20.61
CA ALA A 355 12.74 28.35 22.06
C ALA A 355 12.70 27.04 22.87
N ASN A 356 12.16 25.94 22.31
CA ASN A 356 11.78 24.74 23.07
C ASN A 356 12.33 23.41 22.53
N PHE A 357 13.36 23.41 21.67
CA PHE A 357 13.97 22.15 21.24
C PHE A 357 14.62 21.42 22.43
N LYS A 358 14.00 20.34 22.87
CA LYS A 358 14.53 19.40 23.86
C LYS A 358 15.03 18.17 23.12
N LYS A 359 16.30 17.82 23.30
CA LYS A 359 16.85 16.58 22.73
C LYS A 359 16.14 15.38 23.38
N PRO A 360 15.46 14.52 22.61
CA PRO A 360 14.84 13.32 23.16
C PRO A 360 15.86 12.39 23.83
N PRO A 361 15.49 11.68 24.90
CA PRO A 361 16.38 10.73 25.59
C PRO A 361 16.62 9.44 24.78
N GLN A 362 15.81 9.19 23.75
CA GLN A 362 15.89 8.03 22.87
C GLN A 362 15.95 8.51 21.41
N ALA A 363 16.88 7.99 20.61
CA ALA A 363 16.91 8.26 19.17
C ALA A 363 15.65 7.70 18.49
N PRO A 364 15.15 8.37 17.43
CA PRO A 364 14.07 7.83 16.60
C PRO A 364 14.55 6.58 15.82
N PRO A 365 13.62 5.71 15.37
CA PRO A 365 13.96 4.57 14.52
C PRO A 365 14.61 4.99 13.20
N LEU A 366 15.50 4.11 12.70
CA LEU A 366 16.15 4.27 11.41
C LEU A 366 15.39 3.53 10.30
N PHE A 367 15.36 4.15 9.12
CA PHE A 367 14.77 3.62 7.89
C PHE A 367 15.82 3.46 6.78
N THR A 368 16.99 2.90 7.11
CA THR A 368 18.14 2.75 6.19
C THR A 368 18.30 1.35 5.58
N HIS A 369 17.35 0.45 5.76
CA HIS A 369 17.49 -0.94 5.30
C HIS A 369 17.54 -1.03 3.77
N THR A 370 18.48 -1.83 3.26
CA THR A 370 18.50 -2.35 1.89
C THR A 370 17.77 -3.70 1.81
N PRO A 371 17.39 -4.18 0.61
CA PRO A 371 16.78 -5.50 0.45
C PRO A 371 17.57 -6.62 1.11
N GLU A 372 18.91 -6.58 1.01
CA GLU A 372 19.80 -7.58 1.60
C GLU A 372 19.83 -7.50 3.13
N SER A 373 19.87 -6.28 3.69
CA SER A 373 19.86 -6.12 5.15
C SER A 373 18.55 -6.61 5.77
N LEU A 374 17.38 -6.34 5.14
CA LEU A 374 16.08 -6.81 5.64
C LEU A 374 16.06 -8.32 5.85
N LEU A 375 16.51 -9.08 4.85
CA LEU A 375 16.54 -10.55 4.93
C LEU A 375 17.61 -11.05 5.90
N LYS A 376 18.77 -10.38 5.96
CA LYS A 376 19.85 -10.74 6.89
C LYS A 376 19.45 -10.52 8.34
N ASP A 377 18.85 -9.37 8.65
CA ASP A 377 18.42 -9.02 10.00
C ASP A 377 17.25 -9.89 10.44
N THR A 378 16.29 -10.15 9.53
CA THR A 378 15.24 -11.15 9.76
C THR A 378 15.86 -12.50 10.14
N LYS A 379 16.79 -13.02 9.33
CA LYS A 379 17.43 -14.30 9.65
C LYS A 379 18.13 -14.29 11.01
N ARG A 380 18.88 -13.24 11.33
CA ARG A 380 19.56 -13.10 12.63
C ARG A 380 18.55 -13.16 13.78
N ILE A 381 17.49 -12.36 13.70
CA ILE A 381 16.44 -12.27 14.72
C ILE A 381 15.79 -13.65 14.96
N LEU A 382 15.45 -14.36 13.88
CA LEU A 382 14.83 -15.69 13.96
C LEU A 382 15.80 -16.74 14.53
N ASP A 383 17.07 -16.73 14.12
CA ASP A 383 18.10 -17.64 14.65
C ASP A 383 18.34 -17.40 16.16
N GLU A 384 18.38 -16.14 16.60
CA GLU A 384 18.54 -15.76 18.01
C GLU A 384 17.35 -16.23 18.86
N SER A 385 16.11 -15.99 18.40
CA SER A 385 14.90 -16.44 19.10
C SER A 385 14.82 -17.96 19.17
N LYS A 386 15.16 -18.65 18.07
CA LYS A 386 15.24 -20.12 18.05
C LYS A 386 16.26 -20.66 19.04
N ALA A 387 17.46 -20.07 19.08
CA ALA A 387 18.51 -20.48 20.00
C ALA A 387 18.11 -20.28 21.47
N LEU A 388 17.40 -19.19 21.80
CA LEU A 388 16.86 -18.96 23.14
C LEU A 388 15.87 -20.06 23.55
N ARG A 389 14.91 -20.37 22.67
CA ARG A 389 13.89 -21.40 22.90
C ARG A 389 14.53 -22.77 23.11
N ASP A 390 15.47 -23.14 22.25
CA ASP A 390 16.20 -24.42 22.35
C ASP A 390 17.05 -24.50 23.63
N LYS A 391 17.66 -23.38 24.04
CA LYS A 391 18.39 -23.29 25.30
C LYS A 391 17.48 -23.53 26.50
N ILE A 392 16.31 -22.88 26.55
CA ILE A 392 15.36 -23.03 27.67
C ILE A 392 14.88 -24.48 27.78
N VAL A 393 14.54 -25.12 26.66
CA VAL A 393 14.15 -26.55 26.65
C VAL A 393 15.25 -27.46 27.17
N LYS A 394 16.51 -27.13 26.89
CA LYS A 394 17.66 -27.91 27.34
C LYS A 394 17.97 -27.71 28.84
N GLU A 395 17.76 -26.52 29.37
CA GLU A 395 18.19 -26.13 30.73
C GLU A 395 17.08 -26.22 31.79
N VAL A 396 15.81 -26.18 31.38
CA VAL A 396 14.65 -26.14 32.28
C VAL A 396 13.82 -27.41 32.15
N THR A 397 13.42 -27.99 33.28
CA THR A 397 12.49 -29.13 33.31
C THR A 397 11.11 -28.66 33.76
N ALA A 398 10.07 -29.46 33.50
CA ALA A 398 8.72 -29.15 33.99
C ALA A 398 8.67 -28.95 35.52
N GLU A 399 9.56 -29.58 36.28
CA GLU A 399 9.66 -29.44 37.75
C GLU A 399 10.30 -28.11 38.17
N THR A 400 11.30 -27.62 37.43
CA THR A 400 12.03 -26.37 37.73
C THR A 400 11.51 -25.16 36.95
N ALA A 401 10.54 -25.37 36.04
CA ALA A 401 9.89 -24.31 35.28
C ALA A 401 9.15 -23.32 36.19
N THR A 402 9.44 -22.03 35.97
CA THR A 402 8.83 -20.86 36.61
C THR A 402 8.66 -19.74 35.58
N PHE A 403 7.86 -18.74 35.89
CA PHE A 403 7.70 -17.54 35.07
C PHE A 403 9.06 -16.89 34.77
N LYS A 404 9.95 -16.81 35.77
CA LYS A 404 11.25 -16.13 35.65
C LYS A 404 12.22 -16.80 34.67
N ASN A 405 12.19 -18.12 34.54
CA ASN A 405 13.14 -18.87 33.69
C ASN A 405 12.52 -19.44 32.40
N VAL A 406 11.21 -19.22 32.16
CA VAL A 406 10.51 -19.63 30.93
C VAL A 406 9.81 -18.44 30.28
N GLU A 407 8.75 -17.91 30.89
CA GLU A 407 7.93 -16.84 30.30
C GLU A 407 8.67 -15.51 30.15
N LEU A 408 9.34 -15.05 31.21
CA LEU A 408 10.01 -13.75 31.21
C LEU A 408 11.09 -13.65 30.12
N PRO A 409 11.96 -14.67 29.91
CA PRO A 409 12.88 -14.69 28.76
C PRO A 409 12.18 -14.59 27.40
N PHE A 410 11.05 -15.27 27.20
CA PHE A 410 10.28 -15.17 25.95
C PHE A 410 9.70 -13.76 25.77
N ALA A 411 9.14 -13.18 26.83
CA ALA A 411 8.61 -11.82 26.81
C ALA A 411 9.68 -10.78 26.48
N GLN A 412 10.89 -10.95 27.04
CA GLN A 412 12.04 -10.10 26.75
C GLN A 412 12.56 -10.28 25.33
N ASP A 413 12.45 -11.50 24.78
CA ASP A 413 12.75 -11.77 23.39
C ASP A 413 11.77 -11.09 22.45
N ASP A 414 10.47 -11.24 22.70
CA ASP A 414 9.41 -10.55 21.96
C ASP A 414 9.59 -9.02 22.02
N ASN A 415 9.94 -8.47 23.19
CA ASN A 415 10.27 -7.05 23.35
C ASN A 415 11.39 -6.60 22.39
N ARG A 416 12.47 -7.38 22.26
CA ARG A 416 13.61 -7.06 21.38
C ARG A 416 13.24 -7.27 19.91
N MET A 417 12.60 -8.38 19.58
CA MET A 417 12.17 -8.70 18.22
C MET A 417 11.27 -7.61 17.66
N SER A 418 10.22 -7.21 18.39
CA SER A 418 9.23 -6.22 17.92
C SER A 418 9.82 -4.85 17.59
N LEU A 419 10.99 -4.47 18.15
CA LEU A 419 11.65 -3.19 17.81
C LEU A 419 12.16 -3.15 16.37
N GLU A 420 12.50 -4.32 15.80
CA GLU A 420 13.07 -4.46 14.47
C GLU A 420 12.05 -5.02 13.48
N THR A 421 11.32 -6.07 13.87
CA THR A 421 10.39 -6.78 12.99
C THR A 421 9.23 -5.90 12.51
N HIS A 422 8.75 -4.97 13.35
CA HIS A 422 7.74 -3.99 12.96
C HIS A 422 8.25 -3.07 11.85
N ILE A 423 9.50 -2.59 11.94
CA ILE A 423 10.13 -1.76 10.89
C ILE A 423 10.34 -2.57 9.61
N ILE A 424 10.87 -3.80 9.74
CA ILE A 424 11.11 -4.71 8.62
C ILE A 424 9.80 -4.96 7.86
N GLY A 425 8.70 -5.27 8.57
CA GLY A 425 7.39 -5.48 7.97
C GLY A 425 6.73 -4.21 7.43
N PHE A 426 7.01 -3.04 8.01
CA PHE A 426 6.43 -1.76 7.59
C PHE A 426 6.87 -1.32 6.19
N TYR A 427 8.08 -1.68 5.75
CA TYR A 427 8.60 -1.26 4.45
C TYR A 427 7.70 -1.64 3.27
N GLN A 428 7.05 -2.80 3.30
CA GLN A 428 6.13 -3.23 2.24
C GLN A 428 4.96 -2.25 2.05
N ALA A 429 4.59 -1.52 3.10
CA ALA A 429 3.46 -0.60 3.11
C ALA A 429 3.83 0.82 2.65
N VAL A 430 5.12 1.21 2.68
CA VAL A 430 5.49 2.63 2.49
C VAL A 430 6.68 2.91 1.60
N SER A 431 7.56 1.92 1.35
CA SER A 431 8.78 2.15 0.58
C SER A 431 8.46 2.50 -0.86
N THR A 432 9.17 3.48 -1.43
CA THR A 432 9.09 3.78 -2.87
C THR A 432 9.88 2.77 -3.71
N ASP A 433 10.84 2.05 -3.12
CA ASP A 433 11.62 1.02 -3.83
C ASP A 433 10.90 -0.33 -3.78
N ALA A 434 10.53 -0.84 -4.96
CA ALA A 434 9.89 -2.14 -5.10
C ALA A 434 10.72 -3.30 -4.54
N LYS A 435 12.06 -3.27 -4.70
CA LYS A 435 12.92 -4.35 -4.19
C LYS A 435 12.92 -4.40 -2.67
N VAL A 436 12.87 -3.23 -2.03
CA VAL A 436 12.77 -3.12 -0.56
C VAL A 436 11.40 -3.63 -0.10
N ARG A 437 10.31 -3.30 -0.81
CA ARG A 437 8.98 -3.86 -0.51
C ARG A 437 8.95 -5.37 -0.67
N ASP A 438 9.47 -5.91 -1.76
CA ASP A 438 9.49 -7.36 -2.02
C ASP A 438 10.30 -8.11 -0.96
N ALA A 439 11.45 -7.57 -0.55
CA ALA A 439 12.26 -8.14 0.53
C ALA A 439 11.56 -8.05 1.90
N SER A 440 10.85 -6.95 2.17
CA SER A 440 10.02 -6.78 3.38
C SER A 440 8.87 -7.80 3.42
N THR A 441 8.18 -8.03 2.31
CA THR A 441 7.14 -9.06 2.18
C THR A 441 7.70 -10.47 2.41
N GLU A 442 8.86 -10.79 1.84
CA GLU A 442 9.50 -12.10 2.06
C GLU A 442 10.00 -12.25 3.51
N ALA A 443 10.50 -11.18 4.12
CA ALA A 443 10.86 -11.16 5.53
C ALA A 443 9.63 -11.41 6.43
N GLU A 444 8.51 -10.74 6.18
CA GLU A 444 7.26 -10.97 6.90
C GLU A 444 6.77 -12.41 6.76
N LYS A 445 6.89 -13.00 5.56
CA LYS A 445 6.60 -14.42 5.37
C LYS A 445 7.49 -15.32 6.23
N GLN A 446 8.80 -15.08 6.29
CA GLN A 446 9.71 -15.87 7.15
C GLN A 446 9.36 -15.70 8.64
N MET A 447 9.02 -14.48 9.07
CA MET A 447 8.59 -14.20 10.45
C MET A 447 7.28 -14.90 10.80
N ASN A 448 6.32 -14.91 9.87
CA ASN A 448 5.05 -15.63 10.03
C ASN A 448 5.25 -17.15 10.10
N ASP A 449 6.10 -17.72 9.23
CA ASP A 449 6.43 -19.14 9.24
C ASP A 449 7.10 -19.54 10.58
N PHE A 450 8.06 -18.73 11.06
CA PHE A 450 8.69 -18.94 12.36
C PHE A 450 7.69 -18.84 13.52
N SER A 451 6.81 -17.84 13.52
CA SER A 451 5.79 -17.67 14.55
C SER A 451 4.87 -18.89 14.64
N ILE A 452 4.46 -19.44 13.49
CA ILE A 452 3.69 -20.68 13.43
C ILE A 452 4.49 -21.86 14.00
N GLU A 453 5.75 -22.06 13.58
CA GLU A 453 6.63 -23.12 14.10
C GLU A 453 6.77 -23.01 15.64
N ALA A 454 7.09 -21.81 16.13
CA ALA A 454 7.30 -21.53 17.55
C ALA A 454 6.04 -21.75 18.38
N SER A 455 4.86 -21.38 17.85
CA SER A 455 3.56 -21.60 18.51
C SER A 455 3.13 -23.07 18.56
N MET A 456 3.79 -23.94 17.80
CA MET A 456 3.51 -25.39 17.73
C MET A 456 4.57 -26.25 18.44
N ARG A 457 5.54 -25.63 19.14
CA ARG A 457 6.58 -26.31 19.91
C ARG A 457 5.99 -26.95 21.18
N GLU A 458 5.78 -28.26 21.11
CA GLU A 458 5.22 -29.08 22.20
C GLU A 458 6.12 -29.10 23.45
N ASP A 459 7.43 -29.17 23.25
CA ASP A 459 8.45 -29.09 24.31
C ASP A 459 8.41 -27.76 25.07
N ILE A 460 8.22 -26.65 24.37
CA ILE A 460 8.03 -25.33 24.99
C ILE A 460 6.70 -25.29 25.74
N PHE A 461 5.61 -25.75 25.11
CA PHE A 461 4.30 -25.76 25.75
C PHE A 461 4.27 -26.58 27.04
N GLN A 462 4.99 -27.71 27.11
CA GLN A 462 5.11 -28.48 28.36
C GLN A 462 5.71 -27.66 29.51
N LEU A 463 6.66 -26.78 29.21
CA LEU A 463 7.23 -25.87 30.21
C LEU A 463 6.23 -24.77 30.59
N VAL A 464 5.61 -24.11 29.60
CA VAL A 464 4.58 -23.07 29.81
C VAL A 464 3.41 -23.61 30.63
N ASP A 465 2.91 -24.80 30.31
CA ASP A 465 1.83 -25.49 31.04
C ASP A 465 2.24 -25.83 32.48
N ALA A 466 3.49 -26.24 32.70
CA ALA A 466 4.01 -26.45 34.05
C ALA A 466 4.11 -25.14 34.84
N VAL A 467 4.52 -24.03 34.21
CA VAL A 467 4.50 -22.70 34.85
C VAL A 467 3.08 -22.29 35.19
N TYR A 468 2.16 -22.39 34.24
CA TYR A 468 0.76 -22.03 34.40
C TYR A 468 0.11 -22.77 35.58
N LYS A 469 0.28 -24.10 35.65
CA LYS A 469 -0.24 -24.94 36.75
C LYS A 469 0.31 -24.56 38.12
N LYS A 470 1.56 -24.07 38.20
CA LYS A 470 2.19 -23.67 39.46
C LYS A 470 1.89 -22.24 39.87
N GLN A 471 1.81 -21.31 38.91
CA GLN A 471 1.92 -19.88 39.18
C GLN A 471 0.77 -19.01 38.65
N LYS A 472 -0.25 -19.57 38.00
CA LYS A 472 -1.42 -18.77 37.54
C LYS A 472 -2.09 -17.98 38.68
N ASP A 473 -2.10 -18.53 39.89
CA ASP A 473 -2.69 -17.89 41.09
C ASP A 473 -1.63 -17.25 42.00
N ASP A 474 -0.38 -17.13 41.54
CA ASP A 474 0.74 -16.56 42.30
C ASP A 474 0.61 -15.04 42.41
N LYS A 475 0.37 -14.56 43.63
CA LYS A 475 0.21 -13.13 43.92
C LYS A 475 1.52 -12.34 43.92
N SER A 476 2.67 -13.01 43.83
CA SER A 476 3.98 -12.35 43.70
C SER A 476 4.26 -11.85 42.29
N LEU A 477 3.59 -12.42 41.28
CA LEU A 477 3.57 -11.86 39.93
C LEU A 477 2.73 -10.57 39.93
N ASP A 478 3.13 -9.55 39.18
CA ASP A 478 2.26 -8.42 38.93
C ASP A 478 1.07 -8.83 38.01
N ALA A 479 0.08 -7.95 37.87
CA ALA A 479 -1.13 -8.27 37.12
C ALA A 479 -0.86 -8.50 35.62
N GLU A 480 0.08 -7.76 35.03
CA GLU A 480 0.41 -7.89 33.61
C GLU A 480 1.21 -9.18 33.35
N SER A 481 2.13 -9.54 34.24
CA SER A 481 2.85 -10.83 34.21
C SER A 481 1.91 -12.04 34.31
N ARG A 482 0.90 -12.00 35.19
CA ARG A 482 -0.12 -13.06 35.24
C ARG A 482 -0.92 -13.13 33.95
N ARG A 483 -1.35 -11.99 33.42
CA ARG A 483 -2.10 -11.93 32.16
C ARG A 483 -1.27 -12.45 30.99
N LEU A 484 0.03 -12.17 30.95
CA LEU A 484 0.95 -12.72 29.97
C LEU A 484 0.93 -14.26 30.04
N LEU A 485 1.18 -14.83 31.21
CA LEU A 485 1.18 -16.28 31.41
C LEU A 485 -0.16 -16.93 31.00
N GLU A 486 -1.29 -16.31 31.35
CA GLU A 486 -2.62 -16.78 30.94
C GLU A 486 -2.82 -16.73 29.42
N LYS A 487 -2.43 -15.62 28.78
CA LYS A 487 -2.58 -15.43 27.32
C LYS A 487 -1.67 -16.34 26.52
N ASP A 488 -0.45 -16.60 27.00
CA ASP A 488 0.53 -17.45 26.33
C ASP A 488 0.12 -18.91 26.41
N HIS A 489 -0.23 -19.39 27.62
CA HIS A 489 -0.77 -20.73 27.82
C HIS A 489 -2.00 -20.96 26.93
N LYS A 490 -2.96 -20.04 26.96
CA LYS A 490 -4.16 -20.12 26.14
C LYS A 490 -3.83 -20.10 24.64
N GLY A 491 -2.86 -19.30 24.21
CA GLY A 491 -2.38 -19.26 22.83
C GLY A 491 -1.93 -20.64 22.33
N TYR A 492 -1.13 -21.36 23.12
CA TYR A 492 -0.70 -22.73 22.79
C TYR A 492 -1.85 -23.73 22.73
N ILE A 493 -2.81 -23.66 23.67
CA ILE A 493 -4.03 -24.49 23.62
C ILE A 493 -4.80 -24.24 22.32
N ARG A 494 -4.97 -22.98 21.92
CA ARG A 494 -5.65 -22.57 20.69
C ARG A 494 -4.91 -22.95 19.41
N MET A 495 -3.63 -23.32 19.52
CA MET A 495 -2.82 -23.92 18.45
C MET A 495 -2.85 -25.45 18.44
N GLY A 496 -3.75 -26.07 19.22
CA GLY A 496 -3.98 -27.51 19.21
C GLY A 496 -3.01 -28.31 20.07
N LEU A 497 -2.15 -27.64 20.87
CA LEU A 497 -1.25 -28.35 21.78
C LEU A 497 -1.96 -28.89 23.03
N GLY A 498 -3.21 -28.48 23.26
CA GLY A 498 -4.11 -29.14 24.21
C GLY A 498 -4.71 -30.46 23.70
N ILE A 499 -4.63 -30.75 22.38
CA ILE A 499 -5.11 -32.01 21.81
C ILE A 499 -4.03 -33.08 22.04
N PRO A 500 -4.38 -34.29 22.53
CA PRO A 500 -3.43 -35.38 22.65
C PRO A 500 -2.71 -35.67 21.32
N ALA A 501 -1.44 -36.07 21.40
CA ALA A 501 -0.69 -36.47 20.22
C ALA A 501 -1.39 -37.62 19.48
N GLY A 502 -1.62 -37.46 18.18
CA GLY A 502 -2.33 -38.43 17.36
C GLY A 502 -2.99 -37.81 16.12
N PRO A 503 -3.83 -38.60 15.41
CA PRO A 503 -4.45 -38.20 14.14
C PRO A 503 -5.23 -36.88 14.19
N ASP A 504 -5.95 -36.62 15.28
CA ASP A 504 -6.76 -35.40 15.44
C ASP A 504 -5.89 -34.14 15.52
N ARG A 505 -4.77 -34.22 16.25
CA ARG A 505 -3.80 -33.13 16.33
C ARG A 505 -3.11 -32.91 14.99
N ASP A 506 -2.75 -33.98 14.28
CA ASP A 506 -2.14 -33.88 12.95
C ASP A 506 -3.11 -33.29 11.93
N ARG A 507 -4.39 -33.65 12.01
CA ARG A 507 -5.45 -33.05 11.21
C ARG A 507 -5.62 -31.56 11.51
N PHE A 508 -5.65 -31.18 12.79
CA PHE A 508 -5.71 -29.76 13.18
C PHE A 508 -4.53 -28.96 12.62
N LYS A 509 -3.30 -29.50 12.68
CA LYS A 509 -2.11 -28.86 12.09
C LYS A 509 -2.25 -28.68 10.57
N ALA A 510 -2.76 -29.70 9.87
CA ALA A 510 -3.01 -29.62 8.42
C ALA A 510 -4.07 -28.55 8.09
N ILE A 511 -5.15 -28.47 8.88
CA ILE A 511 -6.19 -27.44 8.77
C ILE A 511 -5.58 -26.04 8.93
N LYS A 512 -4.77 -25.81 9.97
CA LYS A 512 -4.14 -24.51 10.22
C LYS A 512 -3.23 -24.07 9.07
N LYS A 513 -2.43 -24.99 8.54
CA LYS A 513 -1.58 -24.72 7.37
C LYS A 513 -2.43 -24.33 6.16
N ARG A 514 -3.49 -25.11 5.87
CA ARG A 514 -4.37 -24.84 4.73
C ARG A 514 -5.11 -23.51 4.87
N LEU A 515 -5.62 -23.18 6.05
CA LEU A 515 -6.26 -21.89 6.32
C LEU A 515 -5.32 -20.69 6.08
N SER A 516 -4.02 -20.84 6.40
CA SER A 516 -3.01 -19.82 6.10
C SER A 516 -2.85 -19.61 4.58
N GLU A 517 -2.69 -20.70 3.83
CA GLU A 517 -2.60 -20.67 2.35
C GLU A 517 -3.83 -20.05 1.69
N LEU A 518 -5.02 -20.42 2.17
CA LEU A 518 -6.30 -19.87 1.72
C LEU A 518 -6.36 -18.36 1.96
N SER A 519 -5.93 -17.89 3.14
CA SER A 519 -5.95 -16.47 3.48
C SER A 519 -5.02 -15.64 2.59
N ILE A 520 -3.79 -16.10 2.39
CA ILE A 520 -2.82 -15.47 1.50
C ILE A 520 -3.38 -15.38 0.08
N THR A 521 -3.93 -16.48 -0.44
CA THR A 521 -4.46 -16.54 -1.81
C THR A 521 -5.67 -15.62 -1.98
N PHE A 522 -6.60 -15.63 -1.02
CA PHE A 522 -7.79 -14.81 -1.04
C PHE A 522 -7.44 -13.32 -1.05
N GLN A 523 -6.54 -12.88 -0.17
CA GLN A 523 -6.11 -11.49 -0.08
C GLN A 523 -5.32 -11.06 -1.31
N LYS A 524 -4.46 -11.93 -1.85
CA LYS A 524 -3.75 -11.69 -3.11
C LYS A 524 -4.72 -11.44 -4.26
N ASN A 525 -5.74 -12.29 -4.40
CA ASN A 525 -6.76 -12.14 -5.44
C ASN A 525 -7.51 -10.80 -5.33
N LEU A 526 -7.77 -10.29 -4.11
CA LEU A 526 -8.36 -8.96 -3.89
C LEU A 526 -7.40 -7.83 -4.28
N ASN A 527 -6.14 -7.94 -3.86
CA ASN A 527 -5.14 -6.91 -4.06
C ASN A 527 -4.78 -6.75 -5.56
N GLU A 528 -4.58 -7.87 -6.25
CA GLU A 528 -4.17 -7.94 -7.66
C GLU A 528 -5.35 -7.82 -8.64
N GLU A 529 -6.59 -7.74 -8.14
CA GLU A 529 -7.78 -7.50 -8.95
C GLU A 529 -7.61 -6.22 -9.78
N ASN A 530 -7.76 -6.32 -11.09
CA ASN A 530 -7.57 -5.22 -12.05
C ASN A 530 -8.66 -5.17 -13.12
N GLY A 531 -9.82 -5.74 -12.81
CA GLY A 531 -11.03 -5.69 -13.59
C GLY A 531 -11.67 -4.29 -13.60
N GLY A 532 -12.68 -4.18 -14.45
CA GLY A 532 -13.36 -2.93 -14.73
C GLY A 532 -14.30 -3.04 -15.91
N LEU A 533 -14.87 -1.91 -16.32
CA LEU A 533 -15.79 -1.81 -17.44
C LEU A 533 -15.34 -0.72 -18.41
N TRP A 534 -15.38 -1.03 -19.70
CA TRP A 534 -15.25 -0.02 -20.75
C TRP A 534 -16.59 0.70 -20.95
N LEU A 535 -16.59 2.00 -20.68
CA LEU A 535 -17.78 2.85 -20.74
C LEU A 535 -17.50 4.05 -21.65
N THR A 536 -18.50 4.47 -22.41
CA THR A 536 -18.45 5.72 -23.17
C THR A 536 -18.55 6.92 -22.22
N ARG A 537 -18.04 8.08 -22.62
CA ARG A 537 -18.21 9.32 -21.85
C ARG A 537 -19.67 9.70 -21.64
N LYS A 538 -20.54 9.33 -22.59
CA LYS A 538 -21.98 9.55 -22.49
C LYS A 538 -22.62 8.67 -21.42
N GLU A 539 -22.17 7.41 -21.29
CA GLU A 539 -22.61 6.52 -20.20
C GLU A 539 -22.24 7.06 -18.81
N LEU A 540 -21.13 7.80 -18.70
CA LEU A 540 -20.63 8.40 -17.45
C LEU A 540 -21.19 9.80 -17.16
N GLU A 541 -22.33 10.17 -17.73
CA GLU A 541 -22.95 11.48 -17.45
C GLU A 541 -23.18 11.67 -15.94
N GLY A 542 -22.74 12.82 -15.42
CA GLY A 542 -22.84 13.19 -14.00
C GLY A 542 -21.58 12.91 -13.19
N VAL A 543 -20.75 11.96 -13.62
CA VAL A 543 -19.46 11.70 -12.94
C VAL A 543 -18.53 12.91 -13.10
N PRO A 544 -17.85 13.36 -12.03
CA PRO A 544 -16.94 14.51 -12.09
C PRO A 544 -15.89 14.39 -13.21
N ALA A 545 -15.64 15.49 -13.92
CA ALA A 545 -14.79 15.50 -15.12
C ALA A 545 -13.34 15.10 -14.82
N ASP A 546 -12.81 15.51 -13.67
CA ASP A 546 -11.48 15.14 -13.19
C ASP A 546 -11.33 13.62 -12.99
N VAL A 547 -12.37 12.95 -12.49
CA VAL A 547 -12.41 11.48 -12.38
C VAL A 547 -12.38 10.86 -13.78
N VAL A 548 -13.29 11.28 -14.67
CA VAL A 548 -13.40 10.72 -16.04
C VAL A 548 -12.14 10.95 -16.88
N GLU A 549 -11.47 12.09 -16.70
CA GLU A 549 -10.24 12.43 -17.41
C GLU A 549 -9.03 11.64 -16.92
N GLY A 550 -9.04 11.20 -15.66
CA GLY A 550 -8.02 10.32 -15.08
C GLY A 550 -8.11 8.85 -15.54
N LEU A 551 -9.25 8.42 -16.10
CA LEU A 551 -9.45 7.04 -16.55
C LEU A 551 -8.64 6.69 -17.81
N THR A 552 -8.25 5.42 -17.91
CA THR A 552 -7.51 4.91 -19.08
C THR A 552 -8.40 4.96 -20.32
N LYS A 553 -7.87 5.49 -21.43
CA LYS A 553 -8.62 5.64 -22.70
C LYS A 553 -8.41 4.44 -23.62
N GLY A 554 -9.46 4.06 -24.34
CA GLY A 554 -9.39 3.05 -25.39
C GLY A 554 -8.48 3.50 -26.53
N LYS A 555 -7.75 2.55 -27.12
CA LYS A 555 -6.81 2.83 -28.21
C LYS A 555 -7.56 2.85 -29.54
N GLU A 556 -7.10 3.69 -30.47
CA GLU A 556 -7.64 3.75 -31.83
C GLU A 556 -7.50 2.37 -32.51
N GLY A 557 -8.55 1.95 -33.23
CA GLY A 557 -8.61 0.64 -33.88
C GLY A 557 -8.90 -0.54 -32.95
N THR A 558 -9.19 -0.33 -31.66
CA THR A 558 -9.68 -1.40 -30.76
C THR A 558 -11.20 -1.33 -30.60
N ALA A 559 -11.81 -2.41 -30.11
CA ALA A 559 -13.26 -2.44 -29.79
C ALA A 559 -13.68 -1.44 -28.68
N ASP A 560 -12.70 -0.83 -28.01
CA ASP A 560 -12.87 0.12 -26.93
C ASP A 560 -12.56 1.56 -27.34
N GLU A 561 -12.29 1.79 -28.63
CA GLU A 561 -12.10 3.13 -29.17
C GLU A 561 -13.26 4.05 -28.76
N GLY A 562 -12.92 5.25 -28.28
CA GLY A 562 -13.89 6.22 -27.77
C GLY A 562 -14.45 5.94 -26.37
N LYS A 563 -14.02 4.85 -25.70
CA LYS A 563 -14.39 4.52 -24.31
C LYS A 563 -13.27 4.84 -23.32
N VAL A 564 -13.63 4.86 -22.04
CA VAL A 564 -12.72 4.92 -20.90
C VAL A 564 -12.92 3.69 -20.01
N PHE A 565 -11.84 3.20 -19.40
CA PHE A 565 -11.84 2.04 -18.54
C PHE A 565 -12.06 2.46 -17.09
N LEU A 566 -13.23 2.16 -16.56
CA LEU A 566 -13.57 2.34 -15.16
C LEU A 566 -13.08 1.13 -14.36
N THR A 567 -12.12 1.31 -13.45
CA THR A 567 -11.68 0.23 -12.57
C THR A 567 -12.66 0.00 -11.42
N PHE A 568 -12.59 -1.16 -10.76
CA PHE A 568 -13.31 -1.40 -9.51
C PHE A 568 -12.58 -0.87 -8.26
N LYS A 569 -11.54 -0.04 -8.44
CA LYS A 569 -10.86 0.62 -7.33
C LYS A 569 -11.69 1.81 -6.84
N TYR A 570 -11.60 2.09 -5.54
CA TYR A 570 -12.47 3.04 -4.85
C TYR A 570 -12.48 4.46 -5.46
N PRO A 571 -11.35 5.02 -5.93
CA PRO A 571 -11.34 6.34 -6.58
C PRO A 571 -12.20 6.44 -7.85
N ASP A 572 -12.41 5.33 -8.57
CA ASP A 572 -13.21 5.30 -9.80
C ASP A 572 -14.65 4.82 -9.49
N LEU A 573 -14.75 3.76 -8.69
CA LEU A 573 -15.99 3.06 -8.36
C LEU A 573 -16.97 3.96 -7.59
N PHE A 574 -16.53 4.58 -6.50
CA PHE A 574 -17.46 5.31 -5.64
C PHE A 574 -17.98 6.60 -6.27
N PRO A 575 -17.17 7.45 -6.92
CA PRO A 575 -17.72 8.59 -7.65
C PRO A 575 -18.72 8.17 -8.73
N THR A 576 -18.47 7.06 -9.43
CA THR A 576 -19.40 6.57 -10.43
C THR A 576 -20.73 6.13 -9.83
N LEU A 577 -20.71 5.36 -8.73
CA LEU A 577 -21.94 4.96 -8.04
C LEU A 577 -22.67 6.14 -7.36
N LYS A 578 -21.97 7.21 -7.00
CA LYS A 578 -22.55 8.42 -6.38
C LYS A 578 -23.15 9.40 -7.39
N TYR A 579 -22.52 9.57 -8.56
CA TYR A 579 -22.84 10.67 -9.47
C TYR A 579 -23.30 10.26 -10.87
N CYS A 580 -23.08 9.01 -11.30
CA CYS A 580 -23.52 8.57 -12.63
C CYS A 580 -25.05 8.56 -12.70
N LYS A 581 -25.62 9.40 -13.58
CA LYS A 581 -27.07 9.51 -13.75
C LYS A 581 -27.70 8.28 -14.40
N ASN A 582 -26.93 7.52 -15.17
CA ASN A 582 -27.43 6.35 -15.88
C ASN A 582 -27.57 5.14 -14.93
N GLU A 583 -28.81 4.78 -14.59
CA GLU A 583 -29.15 3.65 -13.71
C GLU A 583 -28.59 2.31 -14.22
N GLU A 584 -28.65 2.06 -15.54
CA GLU A 584 -28.14 0.82 -16.14
C GLU A 584 -26.62 0.69 -15.97
N VAL A 585 -25.90 1.82 -16.07
CA VAL A 585 -24.45 1.86 -15.82
C VAL A 585 -24.16 1.58 -14.34
N ARG A 586 -24.89 2.22 -13.41
CA ARG A 586 -24.75 1.92 -11.98
C ARG A 586 -25.01 0.45 -11.68
N GLN A 587 -26.04 -0.14 -12.27
CA GLN A 587 -26.37 -1.56 -12.14
C GLN A 587 -25.22 -2.45 -12.64
N ARG A 588 -24.73 -2.23 -13.87
CA ARG A 588 -23.62 -3.00 -14.46
C ARG A 588 -22.36 -2.90 -13.61
N VAL A 589 -22.00 -1.68 -13.17
CA VAL A 589 -20.82 -1.42 -12.33
C VAL A 589 -20.95 -2.14 -10.99
N PHE A 590 -22.10 -2.02 -10.35
CA PHE A 590 -22.36 -2.62 -9.04
C PHE A 590 -22.27 -4.16 -9.09
N ILE A 591 -22.99 -4.79 -10.02
CA ILE A 591 -22.99 -6.26 -10.18
C ILE A 591 -21.59 -6.76 -10.56
N ALA A 592 -20.90 -6.08 -11.48
CA ALA A 592 -19.55 -6.50 -11.87
C ALA A 592 -18.55 -6.38 -10.71
N ASN A 593 -18.65 -5.35 -9.87
CA ASN A 593 -17.82 -5.23 -8.67
C ASN A 593 -18.11 -6.34 -7.64
N GLU A 594 -19.37 -6.75 -7.45
CA GLU A 594 -19.74 -7.87 -6.55
C GLU A 594 -19.23 -9.24 -7.07
N ASN A 595 -18.76 -9.29 -8.32
CA ASN A 595 -18.25 -10.50 -8.98
C ASN A 595 -16.78 -10.40 -9.40
N LYS A 596 -16.03 -9.39 -8.91
CA LYS A 596 -14.67 -9.09 -9.38
C LYS A 596 -13.60 -10.14 -9.00
N CYS A 597 -13.88 -10.99 -8.01
CA CYS A 597 -12.98 -12.03 -7.54
C CYS A 597 -13.66 -13.41 -7.55
N PRO A 598 -14.04 -13.96 -8.72
CA PRO A 598 -14.80 -15.21 -8.78
C PRO A 598 -14.05 -16.40 -8.19
N GLY A 599 -12.71 -16.41 -8.27
CA GLY A 599 -11.87 -17.45 -7.66
C GLY A 599 -11.93 -17.50 -6.12
N ASN A 600 -12.40 -16.44 -5.47
CA ASN A 600 -12.47 -16.37 -4.01
C ASN A 600 -13.70 -17.08 -3.43
N THR A 601 -14.72 -17.42 -4.23
CA THR A 601 -15.93 -18.09 -3.76
C THR A 601 -15.63 -19.48 -3.19
N GLU A 602 -14.85 -20.29 -3.92
CA GLU A 602 -14.46 -21.64 -3.47
C GLU A 602 -13.46 -21.58 -2.31
N LEU A 603 -12.53 -20.63 -2.33
CA LEU A 603 -11.58 -20.43 -1.23
C LEU A 603 -12.31 -20.08 0.08
N PHE A 604 -13.33 -19.22 -0.01
CA PHE A 604 -14.16 -18.85 1.14
C PHE A 604 -14.92 -20.07 1.69
N LYS A 605 -15.53 -20.86 0.80
CA LYS A 605 -16.25 -22.07 1.17
C LYS A 605 -15.34 -23.08 1.87
N GLU A 606 -14.16 -23.34 1.33
CA GLU A 606 -13.17 -24.22 1.95
C GLU A 606 -12.75 -23.69 3.33
N ALA A 607 -12.52 -22.38 3.45
CA ALA A 607 -12.10 -21.76 4.70
C ALA A 607 -13.13 -21.91 5.83
N ILE A 608 -14.42 -21.65 5.56
CA ILE A 608 -15.46 -21.77 6.61
C ILE A 608 -15.66 -23.23 7.07
N VAL A 609 -15.54 -24.20 6.16
CA VAL A 609 -15.61 -25.63 6.49
C VAL A 609 -14.43 -26.02 7.38
N LEU A 610 -13.19 -25.70 6.96
CA LEU A 610 -11.99 -26.02 7.72
C LEU A 610 -11.94 -25.32 9.09
N ARG A 611 -12.48 -24.10 9.19
CA ARG A 611 -12.61 -23.37 10.47
C ARG A 611 -13.51 -24.10 11.44
N ASP A 612 -14.69 -24.54 11.00
CA ASP A 612 -15.61 -25.30 11.84
C ASP A 612 -15.00 -26.65 12.27
N GLU A 613 -14.36 -27.37 11.34
CA GLU A 613 -13.66 -28.63 11.66
C GLU A 613 -12.58 -28.40 12.73
N GLY A 614 -11.73 -27.39 12.52
CA GLY A 614 -10.66 -27.04 13.45
C GLY A 614 -11.17 -26.66 14.84
N ALA A 615 -12.27 -25.90 14.92
CA ALA A 615 -12.88 -25.53 16.18
C ALA A 615 -13.44 -26.74 16.94
N ARG A 616 -14.09 -27.69 16.23
CA ARG A 616 -14.61 -28.93 16.82
C ARG A 616 -13.50 -29.85 17.33
N LEU A 617 -12.37 -29.93 16.62
CA LEU A 617 -11.19 -30.67 17.09
C LEU A 617 -10.61 -30.09 18.39
N LEU A 618 -10.74 -28.77 18.59
CA LEU A 618 -10.37 -28.10 19.84
C LEU A 618 -11.44 -28.22 20.95
N GLY A 619 -12.56 -28.90 20.69
CA GLY A 619 -13.65 -29.10 21.64
C GLY A 619 -14.70 -27.98 21.66
N TYR A 620 -14.67 -27.04 20.71
CA TYR A 620 -15.68 -25.99 20.59
C TYR A 620 -16.86 -26.45 19.70
N PRO A 621 -18.09 -25.98 19.96
CA PRO A 621 -19.24 -26.33 19.13
C PRO A 621 -19.12 -25.86 17.68
N ASN A 622 -18.44 -24.74 17.44
CA ASN A 622 -18.24 -24.12 16.13
C ASN A 622 -17.14 -23.05 16.22
N HIS A 623 -16.79 -22.47 15.07
CA HIS A 623 -15.74 -21.46 14.98
C HIS A 623 -16.06 -20.16 15.72
N ALA A 624 -17.31 -19.70 15.70
CA ALA A 624 -17.72 -18.49 16.41
C ALA A 624 -17.47 -18.59 17.92
N THR A 625 -17.82 -19.73 18.54
CA THR A 625 -17.56 -19.98 19.97
C THR A 625 -16.06 -19.91 20.28
N PHE A 626 -15.22 -20.50 19.43
CA PHE A 626 -13.77 -20.45 19.57
C PHE A 626 -13.20 -19.03 19.44
N ARG A 627 -13.73 -18.20 18.53
CA ARG A 627 -13.22 -16.85 18.28
C ARG A 627 -13.65 -15.83 19.34
N ILE A 628 -14.86 -15.96 19.86
CA ILE A 628 -15.49 -14.96 20.73
C ILE A 628 -15.11 -15.11 22.21
N GLU A 629 -14.64 -16.29 22.64
CA GLU A 629 -14.27 -16.55 24.04
C GLU A 629 -13.29 -15.52 24.64
N ASP A 630 -12.35 -15.03 23.83
CA ASP A 630 -11.34 -14.03 24.23
C ASP A 630 -11.74 -12.57 23.97
N LYS A 631 -12.97 -12.32 23.52
CA LYS A 631 -13.52 -11.01 23.19
C LYS A 631 -14.30 -10.43 24.37
N MET A 632 -14.69 -9.16 24.33
CA MET A 632 -15.56 -8.58 25.35
C MET A 632 -16.93 -9.25 25.37
N ALA A 633 -17.46 -9.67 24.21
CA ALA A 633 -18.77 -10.32 24.14
C ALA A 633 -18.83 -11.70 24.82
N LYS A 634 -17.69 -12.38 24.99
CA LYS A 634 -17.46 -13.72 25.58
C LYS A 634 -18.22 -14.91 24.94
N THR A 635 -19.43 -14.72 24.39
CA THR A 635 -20.25 -15.80 23.80
C THR A 635 -20.93 -15.36 22.49
N PRO A 636 -21.18 -16.28 21.52
CA PRO A 636 -21.99 -16.00 20.33
C PRO A 636 -23.38 -15.48 20.66
N LYS A 637 -24.02 -16.03 21.70
CA LYS A 637 -25.35 -15.59 22.16
C LYS A 637 -25.40 -14.10 22.51
N THR A 638 -24.36 -13.56 23.14
CA THR A 638 -24.26 -12.12 23.45
C THR A 638 -24.29 -11.31 22.16
N VAL A 639 -23.51 -11.73 21.16
CA VAL A 639 -23.42 -11.10 19.85
C VAL A 639 -24.75 -11.17 19.11
N ASP A 640 -25.36 -12.35 19.02
CA ASP A 640 -26.64 -12.54 18.32
C ASP A 640 -27.77 -11.73 18.95
N THR A 641 -27.80 -11.66 20.28
CA THR A 641 -28.78 -10.84 21.00
C THR A 641 -28.60 -9.36 20.66
N PHE A 642 -27.35 -8.88 20.68
CA PHE A 642 -27.02 -7.49 20.32
C PHE A 642 -27.39 -7.16 18.87
N LEU A 643 -26.92 -7.95 17.90
CA LEU A 643 -27.18 -7.74 16.48
C LEU A 643 -28.69 -7.88 16.16
N GLY A 644 -29.36 -8.84 16.80
CA GLY A 644 -30.79 -9.08 16.64
C GLY A 644 -31.66 -7.94 17.18
N ASP A 645 -31.35 -7.42 18.38
CA ASP A 645 -32.05 -6.27 18.94
C ASP A 645 -31.85 -5.01 18.09
N LEU A 646 -30.60 -4.73 17.71
CA LEU A 646 -30.27 -3.58 16.86
C LEU A 646 -30.98 -3.67 15.50
N ARG A 647 -31.00 -4.85 14.87
CA ARG A 647 -31.77 -5.08 13.63
C ARG A 647 -33.26 -4.77 13.81
N LYS A 648 -33.86 -5.23 14.91
CA LYS A 648 -35.29 -5.03 15.18
C LYS A 648 -35.62 -3.55 15.34
N ARG A 649 -34.77 -2.79 16.05
CA ARG A 649 -34.97 -1.35 16.30
C ARG A 649 -34.73 -0.51 15.04
N LEU A 650 -33.74 -0.85 14.22
CA LEU A 650 -33.40 -0.12 13.00
C LEU A 650 -34.36 -0.36 11.83
N ALA A 651 -34.98 -1.54 11.73
CA ALA A 651 -35.78 -1.92 10.57
C ALA A 651 -36.90 -0.91 10.21
N PRO A 652 -37.68 -0.36 11.16
CA PRO A 652 -38.67 0.67 10.85
C PRO A 652 -38.05 1.96 10.29
N GLY A 653 -36.91 2.38 10.84
CA GLY A 653 -36.15 3.55 10.37
C GLY A 653 -35.65 3.36 8.95
N GLY A 654 -35.04 2.21 8.66
CA GLY A 654 -34.55 1.88 7.32
C GLY A 654 -35.65 1.83 6.27
N LEU A 655 -36.84 1.31 6.60
CA LEU A 655 -38.00 1.36 5.70
C LEU A 655 -38.44 2.80 5.40
N LYS A 656 -38.48 3.66 6.42
CA LYS A 656 -38.82 5.08 6.25
C LYS A 656 -37.81 5.81 5.37
N GLU A 657 -36.51 5.54 5.56
CA GLU A 657 -35.44 6.08 4.73
C GLU A 657 -35.53 5.59 3.27
N ILE A 658 -35.82 4.31 3.04
CA ILE A 658 -36.05 3.77 1.68
C ILE A 658 -37.22 4.48 1.00
N GLU A 659 -38.34 4.67 1.69
CA GLU A 659 -39.50 5.36 1.10
C GLU A 659 -39.15 6.81 0.74
N LYS A 660 -38.38 7.50 1.60
CA LYS A 660 -37.87 8.84 1.29
C LYS A 660 -36.96 8.85 0.04
N LEU A 661 -36.08 7.86 -0.08
CA LEU A 661 -35.19 7.74 -1.24
C LEU A 661 -35.95 7.34 -2.52
N LYS A 662 -37.04 6.57 -2.40
CA LYS A 662 -37.98 6.28 -3.50
C LYS A 662 -38.71 7.54 -3.98
N GLU A 663 -39.09 8.45 -3.09
CA GLU A 663 -39.68 9.73 -3.48
C GLU A 663 -38.71 10.55 -4.35
N LEU A 664 -37.42 10.57 -3.99
CA LEU A 664 -36.39 11.22 -4.79
C LEU A 664 -36.21 10.54 -6.16
N LYS A 665 -36.19 9.20 -6.19
CA LYS A 665 -36.16 8.44 -7.44
C LYS A 665 -37.38 8.72 -8.32
N LYS A 666 -38.57 8.83 -7.73
CA LYS A 666 -39.81 9.19 -8.41
C LYS A 666 -39.74 10.58 -9.01
N ALA A 667 -39.23 11.54 -8.26
CA ALA A 667 -39.10 12.92 -8.71
C ALA A 667 -38.13 13.07 -9.89
N GLU A 668 -37.10 12.21 -9.96
CA GLU A 668 -36.08 12.26 -11.01
C GLU A 668 -36.47 11.44 -12.26
N THR A 669 -37.04 10.25 -12.08
CA THR A 669 -37.27 9.29 -13.18
C THR A 669 -38.75 9.10 -13.55
N GLY A 670 -39.68 9.61 -12.73
CA GLY A 670 -41.10 9.27 -12.81
C GLY A 670 -41.45 7.87 -12.29
N LYS A 671 -40.47 7.06 -11.87
CA LYS A 671 -40.65 5.68 -11.38
C LYS A 671 -40.27 5.60 -9.90
N ALA A 672 -41.10 4.94 -9.10
CA ALA A 672 -40.86 4.78 -7.65
C ALA A 672 -40.97 3.32 -7.18
N ASP A 673 -41.44 2.43 -8.05
CA ASP A 673 -41.97 1.13 -7.65
C ASP A 673 -40.89 0.21 -7.05
N LYS A 674 -39.62 0.41 -7.43
CA LYS A 674 -38.47 -0.37 -6.97
C LYS A 674 -37.27 0.51 -6.66
N TYR A 675 -36.55 0.14 -5.59
CA TYR A 675 -35.34 0.82 -5.14
C TYR A 675 -34.23 -0.20 -4.95
N PHE A 676 -33.23 -0.14 -5.83
CA PHE A 676 -32.23 -1.19 -5.92
C PHE A 676 -30.93 -0.87 -5.20
N LEU A 677 -30.12 -1.90 -4.94
CA LEU A 677 -28.80 -1.74 -4.31
C LEU A 677 -27.88 -0.75 -5.05
N TRP A 678 -27.95 -0.67 -6.38
CA TRP A 678 -27.18 0.27 -7.20
C TRP A 678 -27.74 1.70 -7.24
N ASP A 679 -28.93 1.91 -6.69
CA ASP A 679 -29.54 3.24 -6.54
C ASP A 679 -29.06 3.94 -5.27
N HIS A 680 -28.71 3.16 -4.24
CA HIS A 680 -28.53 3.66 -2.88
C HIS A 680 -27.56 4.84 -2.79
N ARG A 681 -26.32 4.67 -3.27
CA ARG A 681 -25.27 5.71 -3.20
C ARG A 681 -25.63 6.96 -4.01
N PHE A 682 -26.35 6.81 -5.11
CA PHE A 682 -26.74 7.92 -5.97
C PHE A 682 -27.81 8.78 -5.30
N TYR A 683 -28.90 8.17 -4.83
CA TYR A 683 -29.99 8.95 -4.21
C TYR A 683 -29.65 9.43 -2.80
N ASP A 684 -28.80 8.71 -2.06
CA ASP A 684 -28.21 9.22 -0.82
C ASP A 684 -27.43 10.53 -1.06
N THR A 685 -26.53 10.52 -2.04
CA THR A 685 -25.78 11.72 -2.45
C THR A 685 -26.73 12.83 -2.93
N LEU A 686 -27.70 12.50 -3.78
CA LEU A 686 -28.67 13.46 -4.30
C LEU A 686 -29.53 14.09 -3.18
N MET A 687 -29.87 13.33 -2.16
CA MET A 687 -30.62 13.82 -1.00
C MET A 687 -29.80 14.82 -0.20
N LEU A 688 -28.52 14.50 0.08
CA LEU A 688 -27.60 15.41 0.78
C LEU A 688 -27.43 16.73 0.02
N GLU A 689 -27.33 16.67 -1.31
CA GLU A 689 -27.21 17.86 -2.17
C GLU A 689 -28.51 18.68 -2.20
N LYS A 690 -29.66 18.04 -2.45
CA LYS A 690 -30.93 18.75 -2.70
C LYS A 690 -31.65 19.20 -1.43
N GLU A 691 -31.68 18.35 -0.41
CA GLU A 691 -32.50 18.59 0.79
C GLU A 691 -31.69 19.19 1.94
N TYR A 692 -30.40 18.83 2.04
CA TYR A 692 -29.53 19.31 3.11
C TYR A 692 -28.60 20.44 2.67
N GLN A 693 -28.62 20.81 1.38
CA GLN A 693 -27.80 21.88 0.78
C GLN A 693 -26.32 21.73 1.13
N LEU A 694 -25.85 20.48 1.20
CA LEU A 694 -24.51 20.16 1.65
C LEU A 694 -23.50 20.38 0.50
N ASP A 695 -22.88 21.55 0.46
CA ASP A 695 -21.80 21.84 -0.47
C ASP A 695 -20.46 21.32 0.09
N GLN A 696 -20.13 20.07 -0.24
CA GLN A 696 -18.87 19.45 0.15
C GLN A 696 -17.63 20.19 -0.39
N LYS A 697 -17.76 20.87 -1.53
CA LYS A 697 -16.66 21.69 -2.08
C LYS A 697 -16.45 22.89 -1.16
N LEU A 698 -17.51 23.62 -0.81
CA LEU A 698 -17.45 24.74 0.13
C LEU A 698 -16.89 24.31 1.49
N ILE A 699 -17.37 23.19 2.04
CA ILE A 699 -16.89 22.66 3.33
C ILE A 699 -15.39 22.40 3.28
N SER A 700 -14.91 21.74 2.21
CA SER A 700 -13.49 21.40 2.10
C SER A 700 -12.55 22.61 2.07
N GLU A 701 -13.03 23.78 1.61
CA GLU A 701 -12.25 25.02 1.60
C GLU A 701 -11.84 25.50 2.99
N TYR A 702 -12.53 25.04 4.04
CA TYR A 702 -12.24 25.34 5.44
C TYR A 702 -11.42 24.27 6.16
N PHE A 703 -11.11 23.14 5.53
CA PHE A 703 -10.28 22.09 6.13
C PHE A 703 -8.98 21.83 5.33
N PRO A 704 -8.08 22.82 5.22
CA PRO A 704 -6.72 22.54 4.78
C PRO A 704 -6.07 21.51 5.71
N LEU A 705 -5.41 20.51 5.12
CA LEU A 705 -4.84 19.38 5.85
C LEU A 705 -3.93 19.82 7.01
N GLN A 706 -3.00 20.75 6.76
CA GLN A 706 -2.01 21.17 7.77
C GLN A 706 -2.65 21.91 8.96
N THR A 707 -3.63 22.79 8.72
CA THR A 707 -4.33 23.48 9.82
C THR A 707 -5.24 22.53 10.59
N SER A 708 -5.85 21.56 9.90
CA SER A 708 -6.67 20.53 10.54
C SER A 708 -5.83 19.67 11.49
N ILE A 709 -4.65 19.23 11.07
CA ILE A 709 -3.69 18.50 11.93
C ILE A 709 -3.29 19.35 13.13
N GLY A 710 -2.89 20.61 12.92
CA GLY A 710 -2.51 21.49 14.02
C GLY A 710 -3.63 21.65 15.05
N GLY A 711 -4.87 21.83 14.59
CA GLY A 711 -6.04 21.90 15.47
C GLY A 711 -6.30 20.59 16.24
N MET A 712 -6.17 19.44 15.59
CA MET A 712 -6.32 18.12 16.21
C MET A 712 -5.23 17.85 17.26
N LEU A 713 -3.98 18.18 16.96
CA LEU A 713 -2.88 18.06 17.92
C LEU A 713 -3.11 18.96 19.14
N ASN A 714 -3.54 20.21 18.94
CA ASN A 714 -3.89 21.12 20.05
C ASN A 714 -5.01 20.56 20.94
N ILE A 715 -5.98 19.83 20.37
CA ILE A 715 -7.00 19.15 21.19
C ILE A 715 -6.33 18.15 22.12
N PHE A 716 -5.44 17.30 21.60
CA PHE A 716 -4.70 16.32 22.41
C PHE A 716 -3.74 16.95 23.41
N GLU A 717 -3.12 18.10 23.08
CA GLU A 717 -2.29 18.85 24.04
C GLU A 717 -3.11 19.24 25.28
N GLU A 718 -4.32 19.77 25.07
CA GLU A 718 -5.21 20.19 26.15
C GLU A 718 -5.79 18.99 26.92
N ILE A 719 -6.43 18.06 26.23
CA ILE A 719 -7.22 17.02 26.89
C ILE A 719 -6.37 15.89 27.44
N PHE A 720 -5.23 15.57 26.83
CA PHE A 720 -4.35 14.47 27.26
C PHE A 720 -3.06 14.94 27.93
N GLY A 721 -2.82 16.24 28.01
CA GLY A 721 -1.63 16.79 28.64
C GLY A 721 -0.36 16.46 27.87
N LEU A 722 -0.39 16.67 26.55
CA LEU A 722 0.70 16.38 25.63
C LEU A 722 1.32 17.66 25.07
N GLN A 723 2.49 17.53 24.45
CA GLN A 723 3.17 18.57 23.69
C GLN A 723 3.78 17.95 22.44
N PHE A 724 3.40 18.44 21.26
CA PHE A 724 3.91 17.93 19.98
C PHE A 724 4.97 18.88 19.43
N VAL A 725 6.22 18.41 19.37
CA VAL A 725 7.34 19.19 18.82
C VAL A 725 7.72 18.61 17.47
N GLU A 726 7.33 19.30 16.39
CA GLU A 726 7.69 18.89 15.03
C GLU A 726 9.21 18.94 14.84
N VAL A 727 9.81 17.86 14.33
CA VAL A 727 11.26 17.77 14.09
C VAL A 727 11.54 17.99 12.61
N GLN A 728 12.23 19.09 12.28
CA GLN A 728 12.56 19.50 10.91
C GLN A 728 14.00 20.00 10.79
N GLY A 729 14.51 20.04 9.55
CA GLY A 729 15.82 20.64 9.23
C GLY A 729 16.96 20.07 10.07
N GLU A 730 17.85 20.95 10.55
CA GLU A 730 19.03 20.57 11.35
C GLU A 730 18.67 19.81 12.65
N HIS A 731 17.46 20.01 13.20
CA HIS A 731 17.02 19.24 14.37
C HIS A 731 16.83 17.75 14.05
N ARG A 732 16.49 17.38 12.79
CA ARG A 732 16.44 15.97 12.38
C ARG A 732 17.84 15.35 12.40
N ASP A 733 18.84 16.08 11.92
CA ASP A 733 20.24 15.62 11.95
C ASP A 733 20.74 15.44 13.39
N GLN A 734 20.34 16.33 14.31
CA GLN A 734 20.76 16.31 15.72
C GLN A 734 20.20 15.13 16.54
N ILE A 735 19.01 14.63 16.19
CA ILE A 735 18.38 13.51 16.91
C ILE A 735 18.64 12.16 16.24
N SER A 736 19.03 12.15 14.96
CA SER A 736 19.42 10.93 14.25
C SER A 736 20.75 10.39 14.80
N GLU A 737 20.79 9.10 15.12
CA GLU A 737 22.03 8.46 15.58
C GLU A 737 23.10 8.36 14.49
N THR A 738 22.72 8.41 13.21
CA THR A 738 23.66 8.44 12.08
C THR A 738 24.17 9.85 11.76
N GLY A 739 23.63 10.88 12.42
CA GLY A 739 23.85 12.29 12.09
C GLY A 739 23.19 12.72 10.78
N LYS A 740 22.32 11.89 10.19
CA LYS A 740 21.58 12.20 8.96
C LYS A 740 20.08 12.13 9.23
N GLY A 741 19.40 13.26 9.15
CA GLY A 741 17.97 13.39 9.42
C GLY A 741 17.08 12.71 8.38
N ASN A 742 17.60 12.40 7.20
CA ASN A 742 16.87 11.60 6.21
C ASN A 742 16.87 10.10 6.55
N ASP A 743 17.77 9.64 7.41
CA ASP A 743 17.83 8.22 7.79
C ASP A 743 16.71 7.84 8.78
N ILE A 744 16.02 8.82 9.36
CA ILE A 744 14.93 8.61 10.34
C ILE A 744 13.53 8.72 9.72
N VAL A 745 13.45 8.84 8.38
CA VAL A 745 12.19 8.87 7.62
C VAL A 745 12.32 8.01 6.35
N TRP A 746 11.25 7.35 5.93
CA TRP A 746 11.23 6.52 4.70
C TRP A 746 10.88 7.31 3.44
N HIS A 747 10.41 8.56 3.58
CA HIS A 747 10.04 9.42 2.46
C HIS A 747 10.11 10.90 2.86
N GLN A 748 10.43 11.78 1.91
CA GLN A 748 10.62 13.23 2.17
C GLN A 748 9.36 13.95 2.68
N ASP A 749 8.18 13.47 2.29
CA ASP A 749 6.89 14.05 2.71
C ASP A 749 6.48 13.64 4.15
N VAL A 750 7.26 12.78 4.81
CA VAL A 750 6.95 12.30 6.17
C VAL A 750 7.29 13.39 7.18
N GLN A 751 6.28 13.75 7.98
CA GLN A 751 6.44 14.62 9.14
C GLN A 751 6.76 13.78 10.37
N VAL A 752 7.54 14.32 11.29
CA VAL A 752 7.98 13.63 12.52
C VAL A 752 7.78 14.57 13.69
N PHE A 753 7.16 14.11 14.76
CA PHE A 753 6.99 14.85 16.01
C PHE A 753 7.63 14.08 17.15
N ALA A 754 8.43 14.77 17.95
CA ALA A 754 8.82 14.32 19.27
C ALA A 754 7.72 14.74 20.25
N VAL A 755 7.11 13.77 20.94
CA VAL A 755 5.97 14.00 21.82
C VAL A 755 6.42 13.98 23.27
N TRP A 756 5.94 14.94 24.05
CA TRP A 756 6.26 15.09 25.46
C TRP A 756 4.99 15.21 26.28
N ASP A 757 5.07 14.84 27.54
CA ASP A 757 4.10 15.21 28.56
C ASP A 757 4.18 16.73 28.80
N ASP A 758 3.05 17.36 29.09
CA ASP A 758 3.03 18.76 29.51
C ASP A 758 3.67 18.91 30.92
N GLN A 759 3.78 20.14 31.43
CA GLN A 759 4.35 20.36 32.76
C GLN A 759 3.47 19.81 33.90
N GLY A 760 2.15 19.70 33.70
CA GLY A 760 1.22 19.09 34.65
C GLY A 760 1.40 17.58 34.76
N GLU A 761 1.82 16.93 33.67
CA GLU A 761 2.17 15.50 33.60
C GLU A 761 3.67 15.22 33.88
N GLY A 762 4.45 16.25 34.23
CA GLY A 762 5.86 16.10 34.62
C GLY A 762 6.89 16.25 33.49
N GLY A 763 6.48 16.62 32.27
CA GLY A 763 7.40 17.03 31.20
C GLY A 763 8.23 15.89 30.57
N GLY A 764 7.89 14.63 30.84
CA GLY A 764 8.59 13.45 30.36
C GLY A 764 8.47 13.24 28.85
N PHE A 765 9.43 12.52 28.26
CA PHE A 765 9.31 12.11 26.86
C PHE A 765 8.23 11.04 26.73
N VAL A 766 7.40 11.12 25.68
CA VAL A 766 6.30 10.17 25.45
C VAL A 766 6.66 9.20 24.32
N GLY A 767 7.15 9.71 23.18
CA GLY A 767 7.48 8.90 22.01
C GLY A 767 7.56 9.72 20.72
N TYR A 768 7.49 9.04 19.57
CA TYR A 768 7.53 9.66 18.25
C TYR A 768 6.24 9.41 17.45
N LEU A 769 5.70 10.47 16.85
CA LEU A 769 4.58 10.42 15.91
C LEU A 769 5.07 10.73 14.50
N TYR A 770 4.83 9.83 13.56
CA TYR A 770 5.11 10.03 12.14
C TYR A 770 3.80 10.25 11.38
N LEU A 771 3.75 11.23 10.48
CA LEU A 771 2.61 11.45 9.60
C LEU A 771 3.04 11.29 8.13
N ASP A 772 2.50 10.28 7.47
CA ASP A 772 2.67 10.01 6.04
C ASP A 772 1.30 10.11 5.33
N LEU A 773 0.98 11.29 4.83
CA LEU A 773 -0.41 11.68 4.57
C LEU A 773 -0.81 11.67 3.09
N HIS A 774 0.15 11.45 2.18
CA HIS A 774 -0.07 11.63 0.75
C HIS A 774 0.08 10.33 -0.04
N PRO A 775 -0.73 10.13 -1.10
CA PRO A 775 -0.61 8.95 -1.96
C PRO A 775 0.67 8.99 -2.79
N ARG A 776 1.21 7.80 -3.06
CA ARG A 776 2.31 7.56 -4.00
C ARG A 776 2.36 6.08 -4.39
N ASP A 777 3.04 5.78 -5.49
CA ASP A 777 3.19 4.41 -5.99
C ASP A 777 3.83 3.50 -4.93
N GLY A 778 3.23 2.32 -4.74
CA GLY A 778 3.70 1.32 -3.78
C GLY A 778 3.34 1.58 -2.31
N LYS A 779 2.67 2.70 -1.99
CA LYS A 779 2.17 2.97 -0.64
C LYS A 779 0.83 2.28 -0.39
N TYR A 780 0.61 1.85 0.85
CA TYR A 780 -0.65 1.36 1.38
C TYR A 780 -1.81 2.33 1.09
N GLY A 781 -2.87 1.80 0.47
CA GLY A 781 -3.94 2.60 -0.13
C GLY A 781 -5.09 3.02 0.79
N HIS A 782 -5.15 2.50 2.03
CA HIS A 782 -6.15 2.88 3.03
C HIS A 782 -5.54 3.82 4.08
N ALA A 783 -6.39 4.39 4.94
CA ALA A 783 -5.94 5.05 6.15
C ALA A 783 -5.66 3.98 7.23
N ALA A 784 -4.56 4.14 7.98
CA ALA A 784 -4.20 3.25 9.08
C ALA A 784 -3.14 3.90 9.98
N ASN A 785 -3.12 3.50 11.24
CA ASN A 785 -2.00 3.70 12.14
C ASN A 785 -1.14 2.43 12.27
N PHE A 786 0.19 2.58 12.18
CA PHE A 786 1.16 1.50 12.31
C PHE A 786 2.02 1.71 13.55
N ASN A 787 2.06 0.70 14.43
CA ASN A 787 3.01 0.67 15.52
C ASN A 787 4.43 0.37 14.99
N ILE A 788 5.30 1.38 14.94
CA ILE A 788 6.66 1.25 14.39
C ILE A 788 7.62 0.64 15.40
N GLN A 789 7.53 1.08 16.66
CA GLN A 789 8.22 0.47 17.78
C GLN A 789 7.32 0.52 19.02
N PRO A 790 7.14 -0.60 19.73
CA PRO A 790 6.34 -0.62 20.94
C PRO A 790 7.09 -0.02 22.14
N GLY A 791 6.34 0.55 23.08
CA GLY A 791 6.83 0.95 24.39
C GLY A 791 6.69 -0.15 25.44
N PHE A 792 7.72 -0.36 26.25
CA PHE A 792 7.75 -1.39 27.30
C PHE A 792 8.81 -1.08 28.37
N ILE A 793 8.91 -1.90 29.41
CA ILE A 793 9.96 -1.79 30.43
C ILE A 793 11.15 -2.69 30.08
N ASN A 794 12.33 -2.09 29.93
CA ASN A 794 13.58 -2.81 29.68
C ASN A 794 13.99 -3.66 30.90
N GLU A 795 14.88 -4.62 30.69
CA GLU A 795 15.43 -5.49 31.75
C GLU A 795 16.10 -4.72 32.90
N ASN A 796 16.61 -3.51 32.62
CA ASN A 796 17.20 -2.62 33.62
C ASN A 796 16.18 -1.72 34.34
N GLY A 797 14.87 -1.93 34.10
CA GLY A 797 13.77 -1.17 34.71
C GLY A 797 13.48 0.18 34.06
N THR A 798 14.20 0.57 33.01
CA THR A 798 13.95 1.84 32.30
C THR A 798 12.88 1.68 31.21
N ARG A 799 12.10 2.72 30.95
CA ARG A 799 11.10 2.72 29.87
C ARG A 799 11.78 2.85 28.50
N ARG A 800 11.38 1.98 27.57
CA ARG A 800 11.56 2.17 26.13
C ARG A 800 10.35 2.93 25.59
N TYR A 801 10.58 3.96 24.78
CA TYR A 801 9.51 4.83 24.28
C TYR A 801 9.03 4.38 22.90
N PRO A 802 7.72 4.44 22.62
CA PRO A 802 7.17 4.01 21.34
C PRO A 802 7.44 4.98 20.19
N ALA A 803 7.29 4.45 18.98
CA ALA A 803 7.16 5.21 17.74
C ALA A 803 5.94 4.68 16.96
N THR A 804 5.14 5.57 16.41
CA THR A 804 3.92 5.21 15.67
C THR A 804 3.78 6.04 14.40
N ALA A 805 3.16 5.48 13.36
CA ALA A 805 3.05 6.11 12.04
C ALA A 805 1.62 6.11 11.52
N LEU A 806 1.11 7.31 11.30
CA LEU A 806 -0.13 7.56 10.60
C LEU A 806 0.10 7.50 9.09
N VAL A 807 -0.60 6.62 8.40
CA VAL A 807 -0.52 6.44 6.96
C VAL A 807 -1.89 6.76 6.36
N CYS A 808 -1.99 7.84 5.60
CA CYS A 808 -3.22 8.29 4.91
C CYS A 808 -2.95 8.64 3.44
N ASN A 809 -4.00 8.94 2.67
CA ASN A 809 -3.91 9.16 1.23
C ASN A 809 -4.64 10.44 0.76
N PHE A 810 -4.47 11.53 1.49
CA PHE A 810 -5.05 12.83 1.14
C PHE A 810 -4.30 13.49 -0.02
N SER A 811 -5.07 14.16 -0.89
CA SER A 811 -4.55 14.85 -2.09
C SER A 811 -3.36 15.75 -1.76
N LYS A 812 -2.31 15.76 -2.60
CA LYS A 812 -1.16 16.65 -2.41
C LYS A 812 -1.54 18.11 -2.67
N PRO A 813 -0.93 19.08 -1.97
CA PRO A 813 -1.06 20.49 -2.31
C PRO A 813 -0.45 20.79 -3.69
N THR A 814 -0.97 21.81 -4.35
CA THR A 814 -0.42 22.43 -5.55
C THR A 814 0.07 23.85 -5.23
N PRO A 815 0.86 24.51 -6.10
CA PRO A 815 1.28 25.90 -5.89
C PRO A 815 0.12 26.90 -5.71
N LYS A 816 -1.07 26.58 -6.24
CA LYS A 816 -2.23 27.48 -6.24
C LYS A 816 -3.37 27.05 -5.31
N LYS A 817 -3.34 25.81 -4.80
CA LYS A 817 -4.39 25.25 -3.96
C LYS A 817 -3.80 24.24 -2.98
N PRO A 818 -4.03 24.37 -1.66
CA PRO A 818 -3.52 23.40 -0.69
C PRO A 818 -4.28 22.07 -0.76
N SER A 819 -3.83 21.09 0.02
CA SER A 819 -4.60 19.86 0.28
C SER A 819 -5.83 20.22 1.12
N LEU A 820 -7.02 20.00 0.56
CA LEU A 820 -8.30 20.29 1.20
C LEU A 820 -8.99 18.97 1.52
N LEU A 821 -9.43 18.82 2.77
CA LEU A 821 -10.13 17.63 3.25
C LEU A 821 -11.63 17.83 3.15
N LYS A 822 -12.34 16.82 2.67
CA LYS A 822 -13.78 16.68 2.91
C LYS A 822 -14.03 16.35 4.38
N HIS A 823 -15.26 16.54 4.85
CA HIS A 823 -15.57 16.30 6.26
C HIS A 823 -15.35 14.84 6.69
N ASP A 824 -15.66 13.87 5.82
CA ASP A 824 -15.37 12.44 6.05
C ASP A 824 -13.87 12.13 6.13
N GLU A 825 -13.04 12.86 5.38
CA GLU A 825 -11.58 12.79 5.47
C GLU A 825 -11.05 13.41 6.78
N VAL A 826 -11.70 14.46 7.31
CA VAL A 826 -11.38 15.03 8.64
C VAL A 826 -11.71 14.03 9.75
N VAL A 827 -12.87 13.37 9.68
CA VAL A 827 -13.27 12.31 10.63
C VAL A 827 -12.25 11.15 10.57
N THR A 828 -11.90 10.71 9.36
CA THR A 828 -10.90 9.63 9.16
C THR A 828 -9.54 10.02 9.73
N LEU A 829 -9.06 11.25 9.49
CA LEU A 829 -7.79 11.72 10.03
C LEU A 829 -7.79 11.67 11.57
N PHE A 830 -8.91 12.05 12.21
CA PHE A 830 -8.99 12.09 13.66
C PHE A 830 -9.15 10.70 14.30
N HIS A 831 -9.88 9.80 13.63
CA HIS A 831 -9.96 8.38 13.98
C HIS A 831 -8.55 7.77 14.07
N GLU A 832 -7.76 7.92 13.00
CA GLU A 832 -6.45 7.31 12.89
C GLU A 832 -5.44 7.94 13.86
N LEU A 833 -5.53 9.26 14.08
CA LEU A 833 -4.77 9.92 15.15
C LEU A 833 -5.15 9.35 16.52
N GLY A 834 -6.40 8.96 16.74
CA GLY A 834 -6.83 8.27 17.96
C GLY A 834 -6.04 7.00 18.23
N HIS A 835 -5.83 6.16 17.20
CA HIS A 835 -4.96 4.98 17.29
C HIS A 835 -3.50 5.36 17.57
N GLY A 836 -2.98 6.38 16.88
CA GLY A 836 -1.62 6.88 17.11
C GLY A 836 -1.42 7.41 18.54
N ILE A 837 -2.40 8.11 19.11
CA ILE A 837 -2.37 8.56 20.50
C ILE A 837 -2.42 7.38 21.46
N HIS A 838 -3.27 6.36 21.20
CA HIS A 838 -3.33 5.15 22.03
C HIS A 838 -1.97 4.45 22.10
N ASP A 839 -1.29 4.30 20.96
CA ASP A 839 0.08 3.78 20.90
C ASP A 839 1.07 4.64 21.72
N LEU A 840 1.06 5.96 21.52
CA LEU A 840 2.01 6.87 22.17
C LEU A 840 1.91 6.85 23.70
N VAL A 841 0.69 6.91 24.21
CA VAL A 841 0.47 7.07 25.66
C VAL A 841 0.48 5.73 26.41
N SER A 842 0.35 4.60 25.73
CA SER A 842 0.38 3.26 26.35
C SER A 842 1.61 3.03 27.24
N ARG A 843 1.39 2.52 28.45
CA ARG A 843 2.42 2.22 29.47
C ARG A 843 2.30 0.78 29.95
N THR A 844 2.93 -0.14 29.21
CA THR A 844 2.94 -1.58 29.52
C THR A 844 4.33 -2.07 29.93
N ILE A 845 4.40 -3.21 30.62
CA ILE A 845 5.63 -3.92 30.97
C ILE A 845 6.17 -4.67 29.74
N TYR A 846 5.28 -5.29 28.95
CA TYR A 846 5.62 -6.09 27.78
C TYR A 846 5.10 -5.46 26.48
N SER A 847 5.88 -5.60 25.40
CA SER A 847 5.53 -5.14 24.05
C SER A 847 4.24 -5.79 23.54
N ARG A 848 3.99 -7.04 23.96
CA ARG A 848 2.81 -7.83 23.60
C ARG A 848 1.49 -7.14 23.85
N PHE A 849 1.43 -6.28 24.88
CA PHE A 849 0.23 -5.56 25.28
C PHE A 849 0.26 -4.07 24.92
N HIS A 850 1.31 -3.61 24.26
CA HIS A 850 1.51 -2.20 24.02
C HIS A 850 0.53 -1.64 22.98
N GLY A 851 0.05 -0.41 23.21
CA GLY A 851 -0.71 0.34 22.23
C GLY A 851 -2.08 -0.28 21.96
N THR A 852 -2.43 -0.33 20.69
CA THR A 852 -3.68 -0.91 20.18
C THR A 852 -3.78 -2.45 20.26
N ALA A 853 -2.87 -3.12 20.97
CA ALA A 853 -2.88 -4.58 21.19
C ALA A 853 -3.98 -5.06 22.17
N THR A 854 -5.19 -4.52 22.04
CA THR A 854 -6.39 -4.88 22.81
C THR A 854 -7.22 -5.95 22.09
N VAL A 855 -8.29 -6.41 22.73
CA VAL A 855 -9.29 -7.27 22.08
C VAL A 855 -9.96 -6.54 20.90
N ARG A 856 -10.30 -7.31 19.86
CA ARG A 856 -10.72 -6.78 18.56
C ARG A 856 -12.08 -6.08 18.57
N ASP A 857 -12.96 -6.43 19.51
CA ASP A 857 -14.25 -5.77 19.73
C ASP A 857 -14.17 -4.55 20.67
N PHE A 858 -12.95 -4.17 21.08
CA PHE A 858 -12.66 -2.93 21.82
C PHE A 858 -11.77 -1.95 21.04
N VAL A 859 -10.86 -2.44 20.18
CA VAL A 859 -9.77 -1.64 19.60
C VAL A 859 -10.24 -0.36 18.90
N GLU A 860 -11.44 -0.36 18.31
CA GLU A 860 -12.02 0.81 17.62
C GLU A 860 -12.76 1.77 18.57
N ALA A 861 -13.05 1.39 19.82
CA ALA A 861 -13.81 2.24 20.73
C ALA A 861 -13.07 3.55 21.07
N PRO A 862 -11.74 3.55 21.31
CA PRO A 862 -10.98 4.79 21.47
C PRO A 862 -11.01 5.74 20.27
N SER A 863 -10.77 5.23 19.06
CA SER A 863 -10.73 6.04 17.83
C SER A 863 -12.11 6.59 17.47
N GLN A 864 -13.16 5.74 17.52
CA GLN A 864 -14.54 6.16 17.27
C GLN A 864 -15.06 7.16 18.30
N MET A 865 -14.61 7.09 19.56
CA MET A 865 -14.99 8.09 20.56
C MET A 865 -14.52 9.48 20.13
N LEU A 866 -13.28 9.59 19.62
CA LEU A 866 -12.68 10.85 19.18
C LEU A 866 -13.34 11.42 17.92
N GLU A 867 -13.93 10.59 17.06
CA GLU A 867 -14.71 11.05 15.90
C GLU A 867 -15.82 12.05 16.29
N ASN A 868 -16.38 11.95 17.50
CA ASN A 868 -17.41 12.85 18.00
C ASN A 868 -17.00 14.33 18.07
N TRP A 869 -15.70 14.65 18.16
CA TRP A 869 -15.22 16.03 18.09
C TRP A 869 -15.42 16.61 16.68
N CYS A 870 -15.30 15.80 15.63
CA CYS A 870 -15.59 16.21 14.26
C CYS A 870 -17.08 16.48 14.01
N TRP A 871 -17.94 16.12 14.97
CA TRP A 871 -19.39 16.36 14.99
C TRP A 871 -19.81 17.36 16.08
N THR A 872 -18.86 18.01 16.75
CA THR A 872 -19.17 18.99 17.80
C THR A 872 -19.00 20.41 17.25
N PRO A 873 -20.06 21.27 17.24
CA PRO A 873 -20.03 22.58 16.55
C PRO A 873 -18.84 23.47 16.91
N SER A 874 -18.50 23.58 18.20
CA SER A 874 -17.36 24.38 18.66
C SER A 874 -16.02 23.84 18.15
N GLN A 875 -15.90 22.51 18.03
CA GLN A 875 -14.69 21.84 17.58
C GLN A 875 -14.55 21.89 16.07
N ILE A 876 -15.64 21.69 15.31
CA ILE A 876 -15.66 21.94 13.85
C ILE A 876 -15.16 23.35 13.55
N LYS A 877 -15.66 24.35 14.29
CA LYS A 877 -15.23 25.74 14.14
C LYS A 877 -13.74 25.92 14.49
N SER A 878 -13.27 25.29 15.56
CA SER A 878 -11.86 25.32 16.00
C SER A 878 -10.89 24.66 15.01
N LEU A 879 -11.34 23.61 14.33
CA LEU A 879 -10.55 22.89 13.31
C LEU A 879 -10.56 23.60 11.96
N SER A 880 -11.50 24.54 11.75
CA SER A 880 -11.70 25.21 10.47
C SER A 880 -10.76 26.41 10.29
N LYS A 881 -10.21 26.54 9.07
CA LYS A 881 -9.59 27.77 8.59
C LYS A 881 -9.63 27.80 7.07
N HIS A 882 -10.24 28.84 6.51
CA HIS A 882 -10.38 28.97 5.07
C HIS A 882 -9.01 29.09 4.39
N TRP A 883 -8.80 28.31 3.33
CA TRP A 883 -7.48 28.14 2.71
C TRP A 883 -6.87 29.42 2.15
N SER A 884 -7.71 30.38 1.74
CA SER A 884 -7.25 31.69 1.27
C SER A 884 -6.48 32.46 2.36
N TYR A 885 -6.62 32.13 3.64
CA TYR A 885 -5.95 32.77 4.80
C TYR A 885 -4.60 32.15 5.19
N LEU A 886 -4.16 31.11 4.47
CA LEU A 886 -2.92 30.41 4.81
C LEU A 886 -1.66 31.13 4.30
N SER A 887 -1.73 31.81 3.15
CA SER A 887 -0.59 32.54 2.58
C SER A 887 -1.00 33.64 1.60
N PRO A 888 -0.11 34.60 1.30
CA PRO A 888 -0.33 35.58 0.24
C PRO A 888 -0.56 34.95 -1.13
N GLU A 889 0.14 33.86 -1.45
CA GLU A 889 0.01 33.15 -2.74
C GLU A 889 -1.37 32.51 -2.88
N TYR A 890 -1.88 31.91 -1.80
CA TYR A 890 -3.22 31.35 -1.78
C TYR A 890 -4.31 32.42 -1.76
N ALA A 891 -4.08 33.55 -1.08
CA ALA A 891 -4.98 34.69 -1.14
C ALA A 891 -5.12 35.22 -2.57
N GLU A 892 -4.00 35.35 -3.29
CA GLU A 892 -3.98 35.79 -4.69
C GLU A 892 -4.60 34.75 -5.63
N ALA A 893 -4.31 33.46 -5.45
CA ALA A 893 -4.93 32.39 -6.23
C ALA A 893 -6.46 32.36 -6.06
N TYR A 894 -6.95 32.50 -4.82
CA TYR A 894 -8.38 32.60 -4.55
C TYR A 894 -8.99 33.83 -5.22
N LYS A 895 -8.32 34.99 -5.13
CA LYS A 895 -8.77 36.24 -5.77
C LYS A 895 -8.87 36.11 -7.29
N GLN A 896 -7.97 35.36 -7.93
CA GLN A 896 -8.02 35.11 -9.37
C GLN A 896 -9.21 34.24 -9.78
N GLU A 897 -9.63 33.29 -8.95
CA GLU A 897 -10.75 32.39 -9.23
C GLU A 897 -12.12 33.01 -8.85
N HIS A 898 -12.18 33.80 -7.78
CA HIS A 898 -13.43 34.25 -7.14
C HIS A 898 -13.60 35.78 -7.05
N GLY A 899 -12.64 36.57 -7.54
CA GLY A 899 -12.66 38.04 -7.46
C GLY A 899 -12.28 38.59 -6.08
N ASP A 900 -12.64 39.85 -5.80
CA ASP A 900 -12.24 40.54 -4.55
C ASP A 900 -12.97 40.07 -3.29
N LYS A 901 -13.99 39.20 -3.41
CA LYS A 901 -14.75 38.69 -2.26
C LYS A 901 -14.02 37.52 -1.63
N ARG A 902 -13.39 37.76 -0.48
CA ARG A 902 -12.81 36.70 0.35
C ARG A 902 -13.83 36.23 1.40
N PRO A 903 -14.01 34.91 1.60
CA PRO A 903 -14.93 34.36 2.61
C PRO A 903 -14.41 34.59 4.03
N SER A 904 -15.18 34.23 5.05
CA SER A 904 -14.72 34.31 6.45
C SER A 904 -13.52 33.41 6.70
N GLU A 905 -12.67 33.77 7.66
CA GLU A 905 -11.51 32.94 8.02
C GLU A 905 -11.94 31.62 8.64
N ASN A 906 -12.94 31.62 9.52
CA ASN A 906 -13.51 30.40 10.10
C ASN A 906 -14.79 29.99 9.36
N ILE A 907 -15.14 28.71 9.43
CA ILE A 907 -16.36 28.19 8.82
C ILE A 907 -17.61 28.87 9.44
N PRO A 908 -18.57 29.34 8.62
CA PRO A 908 -19.80 29.96 9.12
C PRO A 908 -20.68 28.99 9.93
N ASP A 909 -21.42 29.51 10.91
CA ASP A 909 -22.25 28.71 11.80
C ASP A 909 -23.38 27.99 11.05
N ASP A 910 -23.95 28.60 10.01
CA ASP A 910 -24.97 27.97 9.16
C ASP A 910 -24.43 26.77 8.38
N VAL A 911 -23.17 26.84 7.90
CA VAL A 911 -22.49 25.70 7.26
C VAL A 911 -22.20 24.61 8.28
N ILE A 912 -21.76 24.95 9.50
CA ILE A 912 -21.63 23.98 10.60
C ILE A 912 -22.96 23.28 10.85
N GLN A 913 -24.06 24.03 10.97
CA GLN A 913 -25.38 23.43 11.17
C GLN A 913 -25.78 22.52 10.00
N SER A 914 -25.40 22.84 8.76
CA SER A 914 -25.61 21.94 7.62
C SER A 914 -24.85 20.63 7.77
N ILE A 915 -23.59 20.65 8.21
CA ILE A 915 -22.81 19.43 8.50
C ILE A 915 -23.52 18.61 9.60
N ILE A 916 -23.86 19.24 10.73
CA ILE A 916 -24.50 18.55 11.87
C ILE A 916 -25.85 17.92 11.48
N ARG A 917 -26.67 18.60 10.68
CA ARG A 917 -27.95 18.04 10.21
C ARG A 917 -27.77 16.78 9.36
N THR A 918 -26.58 16.56 8.79
CA THR A 918 -26.29 15.38 7.97
C THR A 918 -25.73 14.21 8.76
N GLN A 919 -25.37 14.40 10.04
CA GLN A 919 -24.74 13.36 10.87
C GLN A 919 -25.55 12.07 10.91
N HIS A 920 -26.89 12.18 11.00
CA HIS A 920 -27.79 11.04 11.17
C HIS A 920 -28.64 10.75 9.94
N VAL A 921 -28.23 11.23 8.77
CA VAL A 921 -28.96 11.03 7.53
C VAL A 921 -28.67 9.62 7.01
N ASN A 922 -29.72 8.83 6.84
CA ASN A 922 -29.66 7.43 6.39
C ASN A 922 -28.86 6.49 7.32
N ASP A 923 -28.75 6.85 8.60
CA ASP A 923 -28.06 6.05 9.61
C ASP A 923 -28.70 4.67 9.76
N ALA A 924 -30.01 4.54 9.60
CA ALA A 924 -30.64 3.24 9.75
C ALA A 924 -30.24 2.30 8.62
N LEU A 925 -30.27 2.74 7.36
CA LEU A 925 -29.80 1.95 6.22
C LEU A 925 -28.30 1.66 6.28
N PHE A 926 -27.49 2.63 6.71
CA PHE A 926 -26.06 2.43 6.92
C PHE A 926 -25.82 1.30 7.95
N ASN A 927 -26.45 1.37 9.11
CA ASN A 927 -26.28 0.39 10.18
C ASN A 927 -26.92 -0.97 9.84
N LEU A 928 -28.05 -1.01 9.13
CA LEU A 928 -28.63 -2.26 8.61
C LEU A 928 -27.68 -2.96 7.63
N ARG A 929 -26.89 -2.21 6.85
CA ARG A 929 -25.83 -2.79 6.03
C ARG A 929 -24.68 -3.36 6.87
N GLN A 930 -24.26 -2.67 7.94
CA GLN A 930 -23.25 -3.23 8.86
C GLN A 930 -23.76 -4.49 9.57
N LEU A 931 -25.04 -4.51 9.96
CA LEU A 931 -25.70 -5.69 10.51
C LEU A 931 -25.75 -6.85 9.53
N HIS A 932 -25.94 -6.59 8.22
CA HIS A 932 -25.85 -7.64 7.21
C HIS A 932 -24.49 -8.34 7.25
N PHE A 933 -23.40 -7.58 7.34
CA PHE A 933 -22.06 -8.14 7.45
C PHE A 933 -21.84 -8.92 8.75
N GLY A 934 -22.20 -8.33 9.89
CA GLY A 934 -22.05 -8.99 11.19
C GLY A 934 -22.88 -10.28 11.30
N ILE A 935 -24.14 -10.24 10.85
CA ILE A 935 -25.04 -11.40 10.90
C ILE A 935 -24.59 -12.47 9.90
N PHE A 936 -24.13 -12.10 8.70
CA PHE A 936 -23.59 -13.08 7.75
C PHE A 936 -22.32 -13.76 8.31
N ASP A 937 -21.40 -12.98 8.88
CA ASP A 937 -20.18 -13.50 9.51
C ASP A 937 -20.50 -14.50 10.64
N MET A 938 -21.46 -14.18 11.51
CA MET A 938 -21.93 -15.12 12.54
C MET A 938 -22.58 -16.36 11.92
N THR A 939 -23.47 -16.18 10.94
CA THR A 939 -24.23 -17.28 10.30
C THR A 939 -23.31 -18.35 9.70
N VAL A 940 -22.23 -17.95 9.01
CA VAL A 940 -21.32 -18.91 8.37
C VAL A 940 -20.31 -19.55 9.32
N HIS A 941 -20.11 -18.96 10.51
CA HIS A 941 -19.17 -19.45 11.52
C HIS A 941 -19.85 -20.08 12.75
N GLU A 942 -21.18 -20.07 12.80
CA GLU A 942 -22.00 -20.70 13.84
C GLU A 942 -22.92 -21.81 13.31
N PRO A 943 -22.43 -22.75 12.46
CA PRO A 943 -23.26 -23.86 12.03
C PRO A 943 -23.59 -24.79 13.22
N ALA A 944 -24.80 -25.36 13.22
CA ALA A 944 -25.22 -26.31 14.25
C ALA A 944 -24.39 -27.62 14.19
N SER A 945 -24.05 -28.07 12.98
CA SER A 945 -23.18 -29.22 12.74
C SER A 945 -22.21 -28.97 11.58
N HIS A 946 -21.14 -29.77 11.51
CA HIS A 946 -20.19 -29.69 10.41
C HIS A 946 -20.84 -29.94 9.03
N ALA A 947 -21.79 -30.88 8.98
CA ALA A 947 -22.54 -31.16 7.76
C ALA A 947 -23.39 -29.97 7.27
N ASP A 948 -23.77 -29.05 8.16
CA ASP A 948 -24.53 -27.86 7.79
C ASP A 948 -23.64 -26.84 7.08
N VAL A 949 -22.41 -26.61 7.57
CA VAL A 949 -21.46 -25.71 6.88
C VAL A 949 -20.99 -26.30 5.56
N GLU A 950 -20.86 -27.63 5.42
CA GLU A 950 -20.56 -28.28 4.14
C GLU A 950 -21.66 -28.04 3.10
N LYS A 951 -22.93 -27.99 3.50
CA LYS A 951 -24.08 -27.77 2.60
C LYS A 951 -24.44 -26.29 2.39
N LEU A 952 -23.92 -25.39 3.22
CA LEU A 952 -24.25 -23.96 3.18
C LEU A 952 -23.86 -23.31 1.83
N ASP A 953 -24.83 -22.67 1.17
CA ASP A 953 -24.53 -21.82 0.02
C ASP A 953 -24.19 -20.40 0.48
N ALA A 954 -22.91 -20.05 0.44
CA ALA A 954 -22.44 -18.77 0.97
C ALA A 954 -22.94 -17.57 0.15
N SER A 955 -23.06 -17.71 -1.18
CA SER A 955 -23.49 -16.60 -2.04
C SER A 955 -24.98 -16.35 -1.87
N GLU A 956 -25.77 -17.42 -1.87
CA GLU A 956 -27.22 -17.33 -1.69
C GLU A 956 -27.55 -16.77 -0.30
N THR A 957 -26.88 -17.28 0.73
CA THR A 957 -27.05 -16.82 2.12
C THR A 957 -26.70 -15.34 2.26
N TYR A 958 -25.57 -14.91 1.66
CA TYR A 958 -25.14 -13.52 1.70
C TYR A 958 -26.19 -12.58 1.10
N ASN A 959 -26.72 -12.90 -0.09
CA ASN A 959 -27.69 -12.04 -0.77
C ASN A 959 -29.09 -12.09 -0.11
N LYS A 960 -29.53 -13.25 0.38
CA LYS A 960 -30.78 -13.36 1.17
C LYS A 960 -30.73 -12.50 2.42
N LEU A 961 -29.68 -12.64 3.22
CA LEU A 961 -29.52 -11.83 4.44
C LEU A 961 -29.44 -10.33 4.11
N ARG A 962 -28.77 -9.95 3.02
CA ARG A 962 -28.70 -8.55 2.58
C ARG A 962 -30.09 -7.97 2.32
N LYS A 963 -30.91 -8.67 1.54
CA LYS A 963 -32.29 -8.30 1.23
C LYS A 963 -33.15 -8.26 2.50
N ASP A 964 -33.03 -9.29 3.34
CA ASP A 964 -33.84 -9.44 4.56
C ASP A 964 -33.52 -8.41 5.64
N ILE A 965 -32.28 -7.92 5.71
CA ILE A 965 -31.83 -6.97 6.72
C ILE A 965 -31.98 -5.54 6.20
N SER A 966 -31.40 -5.21 5.04
CA SER A 966 -31.42 -3.84 4.49
C SER A 966 -32.78 -3.44 3.91
N LYS A 967 -33.61 -4.40 3.51
CA LYS A 967 -34.89 -4.20 2.80
C LYS A 967 -34.77 -3.55 1.42
N ILE A 968 -33.55 -3.36 0.90
CA ILE A 968 -33.29 -2.85 -0.45
C ILE A 968 -33.37 -3.99 -1.47
N ASP A 969 -33.96 -3.73 -2.64
CA ASP A 969 -34.10 -4.71 -3.72
C ASP A 969 -32.74 -5.03 -4.36
N GLY A 970 -32.42 -6.31 -4.54
CA GLY A 970 -31.34 -6.75 -5.43
C GLY A 970 -31.85 -7.29 -6.77
N PRO A 971 -30.94 -7.80 -7.62
CA PRO A 971 -31.28 -8.49 -8.86
C PRO A 971 -32.28 -9.66 -8.74
N GLU A 972 -32.48 -10.23 -7.54
CA GLU A 972 -33.52 -11.23 -7.29
C GLU A 972 -34.92 -10.73 -7.68
N GLU A 973 -35.19 -9.43 -7.50
CA GLU A 973 -36.48 -8.80 -7.83
C GLU A 973 -36.71 -8.61 -9.34
N ILE A 974 -35.70 -8.88 -10.17
CA ILE A 974 -35.78 -8.88 -11.64
C ILE A 974 -35.50 -10.27 -12.22
N GLY A 975 -35.67 -11.32 -11.42
CA GLY A 975 -35.64 -12.71 -11.87
C GLY A 975 -34.26 -13.36 -11.96
N GLN A 976 -33.21 -12.76 -11.37
CA GLN A 976 -31.85 -13.32 -11.39
C GLN A 976 -31.56 -14.30 -10.22
N GLY A 977 -32.54 -14.57 -9.35
CA GLY A 977 -32.34 -15.38 -8.14
C GLY A 977 -31.37 -14.73 -7.17
N TYR A 978 -30.80 -15.48 -6.22
CA TYR A 978 -29.84 -14.96 -5.21
C TYR A 978 -28.37 -15.26 -5.53
N HIS A 979 -28.06 -15.76 -6.73
CA HIS A 979 -26.68 -16.07 -7.18
C HIS A 979 -26.07 -14.98 -8.07
N TRP A 980 -26.69 -13.81 -8.14
CA TRP A 980 -26.25 -12.71 -9.02
C TRP A 980 -24.92 -12.07 -8.61
N GLY A 981 -24.48 -12.25 -7.37
CA GLY A 981 -23.28 -11.64 -6.82
C GLY A 981 -22.63 -12.46 -5.71
N HIS A 982 -21.32 -12.30 -5.56
CA HIS A 982 -20.49 -13.04 -4.62
C HIS A 982 -19.79 -12.08 -3.65
N GLY A 983 -20.56 -11.20 -2.99
CA GLY A 983 -19.99 -10.15 -2.12
C GLY A 983 -19.07 -10.71 -1.03
N GLN A 984 -19.35 -11.90 -0.49
CA GLN A 984 -18.48 -12.59 0.46
C GLN A 984 -17.08 -12.90 -0.10
N ALA A 985 -16.97 -13.15 -1.41
CA ALA A 985 -15.70 -13.40 -2.10
C ALA A 985 -14.87 -12.10 -2.29
N THR A 986 -15.50 -10.95 -2.10
CA THR A 986 -14.85 -9.63 -2.15
C THR A 986 -14.57 -9.03 -0.76
N PHE A 987 -14.98 -9.73 0.29
CA PHE A 987 -14.99 -9.21 1.66
C PHE A 987 -13.77 -9.71 2.45
N GLY A 988 -12.68 -8.96 2.35
CA GLY A 988 -11.38 -9.29 2.96
C GLY A 988 -11.45 -9.60 4.46
N HIS A 989 -12.30 -8.90 5.22
CA HIS A 989 -12.44 -9.09 6.68
C HIS A 989 -12.73 -10.53 7.08
N LEU A 990 -13.56 -11.26 6.33
CA LEU A 990 -13.95 -12.63 6.66
C LEU A 990 -12.78 -13.62 6.60
N ILE A 991 -11.67 -13.25 5.96
CA ILE A 991 -10.48 -14.09 5.78
C ILE A 991 -9.23 -13.46 6.44
N GLY A 992 -9.18 -12.14 6.55
CA GLY A 992 -8.09 -11.34 7.13
C GLY A 992 -8.11 -11.21 8.66
N GLY A 993 -8.69 -12.19 9.37
CA GLY A 993 -8.64 -12.27 10.83
C GLY A 993 -9.82 -11.63 11.60
N TYR A 994 -10.84 -11.15 10.89
CA TYR A 994 -12.12 -10.70 11.48
C TYR A 994 -13.22 -11.77 11.42
N ASP A 995 -12.89 -13.02 11.06
CA ASP A 995 -13.82 -14.15 11.12
C ASP A 995 -14.44 -14.32 12.52
N ALA A 996 -15.78 -14.38 12.55
CA ALA A 996 -16.61 -14.31 13.75
C ALA A 996 -16.25 -13.15 14.69
N GLY A 997 -16.02 -11.98 14.08
CA GLY A 997 -15.53 -10.78 14.75
C GLY A 997 -15.98 -9.48 14.10
N TYR A 998 -16.71 -9.52 12.97
CA TYR A 998 -17.12 -8.29 12.29
C TYR A 998 -18.10 -7.45 13.11
N TYR A 999 -18.87 -8.07 14.02
CA TYR A 999 -19.73 -7.37 14.98
C TYR A 999 -18.96 -6.34 15.84
N GLY A 1000 -17.64 -6.53 15.98
CA GLY A 1000 -16.75 -5.66 16.75
C GLY A 1000 -16.83 -4.19 16.36
N TYR A 1001 -17.12 -3.88 15.08
CA TYR A 1001 -17.31 -2.49 14.61
C TYR A 1001 -18.56 -1.84 15.22
N LEU A 1002 -19.66 -2.58 15.38
CA LEU A 1002 -20.89 -2.05 15.98
C LEU A 1002 -20.84 -2.06 17.51
N SER A 1003 -20.20 -3.07 18.13
CA SER A 1003 -20.07 -3.10 19.59
C SER A 1003 -19.09 -2.04 20.10
N SER A 1004 -18.00 -1.75 19.37
CA SER A 1004 -17.10 -0.66 19.71
C SER A 1004 -17.79 0.71 19.65
N GLN A 1005 -18.72 0.92 18.71
CA GLN A 1005 -19.54 2.14 18.65
C GLN A 1005 -20.43 2.31 19.88
N VAL A 1006 -20.93 1.21 20.45
CA VAL A 1006 -21.67 1.25 21.72
C VAL A 1006 -20.79 1.80 22.83
N TYR A 1007 -19.59 1.24 22.99
CA TYR A 1007 -18.68 1.65 24.05
C TYR A 1007 -18.16 3.07 23.85
N SER A 1008 -17.87 3.46 22.60
CA SER A 1008 -17.39 4.79 22.26
C SER A 1008 -18.46 5.86 22.50
N ALA A 1009 -19.71 5.60 22.12
CA ALA A 1009 -20.83 6.46 22.41
C ALA A 1009 -21.04 6.60 23.93
N ASP A 1010 -21.01 5.51 24.69
CA ASP A 1010 -21.21 5.60 26.14
C ASP A 1010 -20.11 6.42 26.84
N MET A 1011 -18.84 6.22 26.45
CA MET A 1011 -17.73 7.05 26.93
C MET A 1011 -17.91 8.52 26.59
N PHE A 1012 -18.22 8.84 25.33
CA PHE A 1012 -18.38 10.22 24.90
C PHE A 1012 -19.58 10.90 25.55
N TYR A 1013 -20.77 10.30 25.50
CA TYR A 1013 -22.00 10.91 26.01
C TYR A 1013 -22.02 11.02 27.53
N SER A 1014 -21.43 10.06 28.25
CA SER A 1014 -21.38 10.10 29.71
C SER A 1014 -20.37 11.12 30.24
N VAL A 1015 -19.25 11.31 29.55
CA VAL A 1015 -18.10 12.07 30.09
C VAL A 1015 -17.84 13.37 29.33
N PHE A 1016 -17.79 13.33 28.00
CA PHE A 1016 -17.25 14.43 27.18
C PHE A 1016 -18.32 15.28 26.48
N LYS A 1017 -19.54 14.77 26.23
CA LYS A 1017 -20.56 15.50 25.45
C LYS A 1017 -20.89 16.89 26.03
N LYS A 1018 -20.89 17.01 27.36
CA LYS A 1018 -21.17 18.28 28.04
C LYS A 1018 -20.03 19.28 27.88
N ASP A 1019 -18.80 18.81 27.91
CA ASP A 1019 -17.58 19.61 27.78
C ASP A 1019 -16.48 18.77 27.11
N PRO A 1020 -16.36 18.84 25.77
CA PRO A 1020 -15.40 18.04 25.01
C PRO A 1020 -13.95 18.47 25.25
N MET A 1021 -13.70 19.62 25.89
CA MET A 1021 -12.36 20.12 26.18
C MET A 1021 -12.01 20.00 27.67
N ASN A 1022 -12.73 19.17 28.42
CA ASN A 1022 -12.46 18.93 29.83
C ASN A 1022 -11.13 18.17 30.02
N GLY A 1023 -10.05 18.91 30.26
CA GLY A 1023 -8.71 18.34 30.43
C GLY A 1023 -8.55 17.39 31.62
N LYS A 1024 -9.37 17.51 32.66
CA LYS A 1024 -9.35 16.56 33.79
C LYS A 1024 -9.88 15.19 33.35
N GLU A 1025 -11.02 15.18 32.66
CA GLU A 1025 -11.62 13.93 32.18
C GLU A 1025 -10.82 13.33 31.03
N GLY A 1026 -10.18 14.15 30.18
CA GLY A 1026 -9.27 13.68 29.16
C GLY A 1026 -8.05 12.96 29.74
N ARG A 1027 -7.39 13.50 30.77
CA ARG A 1027 -6.29 12.81 31.47
C ARG A 1027 -6.78 11.54 32.16
N ARG A 1028 -7.97 11.57 32.78
CA ARG A 1028 -8.58 10.36 33.34
C ARG A 1028 -8.79 9.28 32.28
N TYR A 1029 -9.30 9.64 31.12
CA TYR A 1029 -9.45 8.74 29.99
C TYR A 1029 -8.09 8.18 29.53
N ARG A 1030 -7.08 9.05 29.37
CA ARG A 1030 -5.71 8.64 29.05
C ARG A 1030 -5.21 7.58 30.04
N HIS A 1031 -5.19 7.84 31.34
CA HIS A 1031 -4.63 6.94 32.34
C HIS A 1031 -5.43 5.65 32.55
N THR A 1032 -6.75 5.73 32.51
CA THR A 1032 -7.61 4.57 32.78
C THR A 1032 -7.77 3.69 31.55
N VAL A 1033 -7.93 4.29 30.36
CA VAL A 1033 -8.27 3.58 29.12
C VAL A 1033 -7.05 3.33 28.25
N LEU A 1034 -6.34 4.40 27.85
CA LEU A 1034 -5.28 4.28 26.85
C LEU A 1034 -3.96 3.74 27.42
N GLU A 1035 -3.56 4.16 28.63
CA GLU A 1035 -2.27 3.74 29.19
C GLU A 1035 -2.18 2.23 29.46
N LYS A 1036 -3.32 1.54 29.55
CA LYS A 1036 -3.40 0.09 29.78
C LYS A 1036 -3.03 -0.72 28.55
N GLY A 1037 -3.23 -0.21 27.33
CA GLY A 1037 -3.19 -1.03 26.12
C GLY A 1037 -3.97 -2.34 26.34
N GLY A 1038 -3.40 -3.47 25.94
CA GLY A 1038 -3.95 -4.81 26.16
C GLY A 1038 -3.62 -5.46 27.52
N SER A 1039 -3.01 -4.74 28.48
CA SER A 1039 -2.49 -5.32 29.74
C SER A 1039 -3.55 -5.61 30.80
N GLN A 1040 -4.78 -5.11 30.62
CA GLN A 1040 -5.93 -5.30 31.50
C GLN A 1040 -7.11 -5.85 30.68
N ASP A 1041 -8.07 -6.52 31.32
CA ASP A 1041 -9.34 -6.83 30.65
C ASP A 1041 -10.06 -5.53 30.32
N GLU A 1042 -10.42 -5.37 29.05
CA GLU A 1042 -10.99 -4.14 28.52
C GLU A 1042 -12.37 -3.84 29.15
N MET A 1043 -13.04 -4.86 29.68
CA MET A 1043 -14.29 -4.65 30.39
C MET A 1043 -14.09 -4.00 31.75
N GLU A 1044 -13.08 -4.49 32.48
CA GLU A 1044 -12.63 -3.84 33.72
C GLU A 1044 -12.17 -2.39 33.46
N THR A 1045 -11.46 -2.15 32.34
CA THR A 1045 -11.04 -0.80 31.93
C THR A 1045 -12.22 0.16 31.76
N LEU A 1046 -13.27 -0.26 31.03
CA LEU A 1046 -14.45 0.57 30.83
C LEU A 1046 -15.24 0.78 32.12
N GLU A 1047 -15.38 -0.25 32.96
CA GLU A 1047 -16.06 -0.12 34.26
C GLU A 1047 -15.36 0.89 35.17
N GLN A 1048 -14.03 0.85 35.23
CA GLN A 1048 -13.22 1.81 35.99
C GLN A 1048 -13.40 3.24 35.45
N PHE A 1049 -13.48 3.42 34.13
CA PHE A 1049 -13.64 4.74 33.52
C PHE A 1049 -15.08 5.28 33.62
N LEU A 1050 -16.09 4.45 33.41
CA LEU A 1050 -17.49 4.87 33.47
C LEU A 1050 -18.04 4.90 34.91
N GLY A 1051 -17.41 4.17 35.84
CA GLY A 1051 -17.92 3.96 37.20
C GLY A 1051 -19.11 2.98 37.27
N ARG A 1052 -19.37 2.26 36.18
CA ARG A 1052 -20.45 1.29 35.98
C ARG A 1052 -20.18 0.45 34.73
N GLU A 1053 -20.91 -0.65 34.56
CA GLU A 1053 -20.94 -1.38 33.28
C GLU A 1053 -21.38 -0.45 32.11
N PRO A 1054 -20.86 -0.69 30.88
CA PRO A 1054 -21.25 0.07 29.71
C PRO A 1054 -22.72 -0.16 29.35
N SER A 1055 -23.32 0.80 28.66
CA SER A 1055 -24.72 0.76 28.26
C SER A 1055 -24.92 1.07 26.78
N THR A 1056 -25.88 0.41 26.15
CA THR A 1056 -26.31 0.67 24.76
C THR A 1056 -27.14 1.94 24.60
N GLU A 1057 -27.61 2.55 25.69
CA GLU A 1057 -28.57 3.66 25.66
C GLU A 1057 -28.04 4.89 24.93
N ALA A 1058 -26.76 5.24 25.11
CA ALA A 1058 -26.15 6.38 24.42
C ALA A 1058 -26.15 6.19 22.90
N PHE A 1059 -25.74 5.00 22.45
CA PHE A 1059 -25.72 4.62 21.04
C PHE A 1059 -27.12 4.57 20.43
N TYR A 1060 -28.09 3.98 21.13
CA TYR A 1060 -29.48 3.94 20.64
C TYR A 1060 -30.09 5.34 20.52
N LYS A 1061 -29.84 6.20 21.51
CA LYS A 1061 -30.30 7.59 21.46
C LYS A 1061 -29.67 8.36 20.30
N GLU A 1062 -28.40 8.13 20.02
CA GLU A 1062 -27.70 8.72 18.87
C GLU A 1062 -28.33 8.31 17.55
N LEU A 1063 -28.70 7.04 17.40
CA LEU A 1063 -29.42 6.52 16.23
C LEU A 1063 -30.91 6.93 16.19
N GLY A 1064 -31.40 7.72 17.14
CA GLY A 1064 -32.80 8.11 17.24
C GLY A 1064 -33.74 6.95 17.58
N LEU A 1065 -33.21 5.89 18.19
CA LEU A 1065 -33.94 4.69 18.60
C LEU A 1065 -34.39 4.82 20.07
N SER A 1066 -35.64 4.43 20.33
CA SER A 1066 -36.22 4.28 21.68
C SER A 1066 -36.43 2.81 22.02
#